data_AF-A0A945JVF7-F1
#
_entry.id   AF-A0A945JVF7-F1
#
_cell.length_a   1.000
_cell.length_b   1.000
_cell.length_c   1.000
_cell.angle_alpha   90.00
_cell.angle_beta   90.00
_cell.angle_gamma   90.00
#
_symmetry.space_group_name_H-M   'P 1'
#
loop_
_entity.id
_entity.type
_entity.pdbx_description
1 polymer ?
#
loop_
_entity_poly.entity_id
_entity_poly.type
_entity_poly.pdbx_seq_one_letter_code
_entity_poly.pdbx_strand_id
1 'polypeptide(L)'
;MAHAPQVIDPDSGNEDSGQSSVQGTWLVLALAVWAGLSLGHGTGLDIVSLGVKWIQLPGSVSDAGGQVGFLIGERILAATLGLTAVVILFLMVNKAASFGALALGSLIPAWILCGALGLLAWKLIIIYTTELVHFAQYALVGALFSIALGRGRRPQFAFVVVFFLGMLDEVWQHYGLHVWLLEEQTHYLDWSDPFLNGIGAFAGVLPAACWLRLRECGTTQMHVIYASAGIAVIVLFPLLLLDPATLSSWFGSYPYYPFWDEHTNFKPVHWVTPYEGIPLIPAFLLLVGSVLDPVRRATSVMVLAICGLLFGIAIQPLSRTNGTIVHEKVPHALVMPVAEDVITIDGHAEEPVWDQATRLGPFRDNLSGGALAPTCRDQPALPRTEARVLWSTQALYLSLSVRDEDVWARQLERDSPGVLRDEGIRIMIDDGGEEVLFYEVDLSPANGLVDMLQLVASAPIDFEPWSPTLGWRHFDAPQITSAVHVEGSLEMVSSPQVPIVSAPDSGYTVEVRVPWSVFRTSSSPSSNSAHIALPPKPSDRWRLGLYRLETPRPSTELAQSVSVEDAQMQLGVSTSQWPALMEERDWTVDAQGRLPGSQVWGEIARRCGRLQSWSPTFLDLRRPSHFGVIEFSPPPSLH
;
A
#
# COMPACT_ATOMS: atom_id res chain seq x y z
N MET A 1 20.14 -77.34 -18.75
CA MET A 1 20.76 -76.47 -17.72
C MET A 1 20.98 -75.10 -18.33
N ALA A 2 20.14 -74.14 -17.95
CA ALA A 2 20.40 -72.68 -17.91
C ALA A 2 19.04 -72.01 -17.65
N HIS A 3 18.79 -71.62 -16.40
CA HIS A 3 17.61 -70.85 -15.99
C HIS A 3 17.77 -69.40 -16.45
N ALA A 4 16.75 -68.88 -17.13
CA ALA A 4 16.55 -67.44 -17.31
C ALA A 4 15.94 -66.84 -16.03
N PRO A 5 16.35 -65.62 -15.61
CA PRO A 5 15.74 -64.97 -14.44
C PRO A 5 14.35 -64.45 -14.81
N GLN A 6 13.34 -64.88 -14.04
CA GLN A 6 12.00 -64.32 -14.08
C GLN A 6 12.02 -62.87 -13.62
N VAL A 7 11.48 -61.97 -14.45
CA VAL A 7 11.07 -60.63 -14.05
C VAL A 7 9.85 -60.82 -13.15
N ILE A 8 10.01 -60.54 -11.86
CA ILE A 8 8.91 -60.47 -10.91
C ILE A 8 8.28 -59.09 -11.08
N ASP A 9 7.08 -59.07 -11.65
CA ASP A 9 6.16 -57.93 -11.61
C ASP A 9 5.59 -57.81 -10.18
N PRO A 10 5.77 -56.69 -9.45
CA PRO A 10 5.32 -56.59 -8.07
C PRO A 10 3.81 -56.30 -7.92
N ASP A 11 3.04 -56.12 -9.00
CA ASP A 11 1.64 -55.71 -8.92
C ASP A 11 0.60 -56.84 -9.03
N SER A 12 1.00 -58.11 -8.91
CA SER A 12 0.02 -59.22 -8.86
C SER A 12 -0.16 -59.77 -7.45
N GLY A 13 -1.16 -59.27 -6.71
CA GLY A 13 -1.76 -60.04 -5.62
C GLY A 13 -2.37 -59.26 -4.45
N ASN A 14 -3.66 -58.92 -4.56
CA ASN A 14 -4.64 -58.98 -3.47
C ASN A 14 -4.43 -58.17 -2.17
N GLU A 15 -3.55 -57.16 -2.15
CA GLU A 15 -3.40 -56.23 -1.01
C GLU A 15 -4.09 -54.86 -1.22
N ASP A 16 -4.63 -54.57 -2.40
CA ASP A 16 -5.07 -53.20 -2.78
C ASP A 16 -6.39 -52.71 -2.15
N SER A 17 -7.30 -53.60 -1.75
CA SER A 17 -8.64 -53.19 -1.28
C SER A 17 -8.63 -52.60 0.15
N GLY A 18 -7.79 -53.13 1.04
CA GLY A 18 -7.58 -52.58 2.39
C GLY A 18 -6.58 -51.41 2.43
N GLN A 19 -5.72 -51.30 1.40
CA GLN A 19 -4.70 -50.27 1.33
C GLN A 19 -5.20 -48.95 0.71
N SER A 20 -6.13 -49.03 -0.23
CA SER A 20 -6.84 -47.86 -0.80
C SER A 20 -7.81 -47.22 0.20
N SER A 21 -8.45 -47.99 1.07
CA SER A 21 -9.38 -47.47 2.09
C SER A 21 -8.66 -46.59 3.13
N VAL A 22 -7.47 -47.00 3.60
CA VAL A 22 -6.67 -46.22 4.55
C VAL A 22 -6.17 -44.90 3.92
N GLN A 23 -5.77 -44.92 2.64
CA GLN A 23 -5.41 -43.69 1.92
C GLN A 23 -6.61 -42.75 1.76
N GLY A 24 -7.79 -43.30 1.46
CA GLY A 24 -9.05 -42.56 1.45
C GLY A 24 -9.33 -41.88 2.79
N THR A 25 -9.13 -42.57 3.91
CA THR A 25 -9.31 -41.99 5.26
C THR A 25 -8.34 -40.85 5.54
N TRP A 26 -7.06 -40.99 5.17
CA TRP A 26 -6.08 -39.91 5.33
C TRP A 26 -6.36 -38.72 4.44
N LEU A 27 -6.85 -38.94 3.22
CA LEU A 27 -7.24 -37.87 2.32
C LEU A 27 -8.47 -37.11 2.86
N VAL A 28 -9.48 -37.84 3.35
CA VAL A 28 -10.66 -37.24 4.01
C VAL A 28 -10.23 -36.44 5.24
N LEU A 29 -9.33 -36.98 6.07
CA LEU A 29 -8.81 -36.26 7.23
C LEU A 29 -8.05 -35.00 6.82
N ALA A 30 -7.16 -35.09 5.82
CA ALA A 30 -6.37 -33.96 5.36
C ALA A 30 -7.27 -32.84 4.79
N LEU A 31 -8.29 -33.19 4.01
CA LEU A 31 -9.29 -32.26 3.49
C LEU A 31 -10.17 -31.68 4.59
N ALA A 32 -10.57 -32.47 5.59
CA ALA A 32 -11.36 -31.98 6.71
C ALA A 32 -10.57 -31.02 7.61
N VAL A 33 -9.29 -31.31 7.85
CA VAL A 33 -8.38 -30.41 8.58
C VAL A 33 -8.19 -29.12 7.80
N TRP A 34 -7.90 -29.20 6.49
CA TRP A 34 -7.81 -28.01 5.64
C TRP A 34 -9.11 -27.20 5.67
N ALA A 35 -10.27 -27.82 5.42
CA ALA A 35 -11.55 -27.11 5.41
C ALA A 35 -11.87 -26.48 6.78
N GLY A 36 -11.55 -27.15 7.89
CA GLY A 36 -11.75 -26.60 9.23
C GLY A 36 -10.85 -25.39 9.53
N LEU A 37 -9.61 -25.40 9.02
CA LEU A 37 -8.67 -24.28 9.18
C LEU A 37 -9.05 -23.11 8.26
N SER A 38 -9.38 -23.38 7.00
CA SER A 38 -9.67 -22.38 5.96
C SER A 38 -11.07 -21.77 6.04
N LEU A 39 -12.10 -22.57 6.34
CA LEU A 39 -13.47 -22.04 6.47
C LEU A 39 -13.78 -21.53 7.89
N GLY A 40 -12.91 -21.81 8.86
CA GLY A 40 -13.06 -21.44 10.27
C GLY A 40 -12.26 -20.21 10.72
N HIS A 41 -11.78 -19.37 9.79
CA HIS A 41 -10.89 -18.24 10.08
C HIS A 41 -11.35 -17.37 11.26
N GLY A 42 -12.65 -17.02 11.33
CA GLY A 42 -13.18 -16.24 12.46
C GLY A 42 -12.96 -16.89 13.83
N THR A 43 -13.15 -18.21 13.94
CA THR A 43 -12.93 -18.94 15.20
C THR A 43 -11.44 -19.06 15.55
N GLY A 44 -10.58 -19.22 14.54
CA GLY A 44 -9.12 -19.25 14.73
C GLY A 44 -8.60 -17.90 15.23
N LEU A 45 -9.04 -16.81 14.59
CA LEU A 45 -8.74 -15.44 15.00
C LEU A 45 -9.20 -15.17 16.43
N ASP A 46 -10.43 -15.54 16.80
CA ASP A 46 -10.95 -15.37 18.16
C ASP A 46 -10.05 -16.05 19.22
N ILE A 47 -9.58 -17.27 18.95
CA ILE A 47 -8.70 -18.02 19.85
C ILE A 47 -7.33 -17.33 19.97
N VAL A 48 -6.74 -16.91 18.85
CA VAL A 48 -5.44 -16.22 18.82
C VAL A 48 -5.54 -14.88 19.53
N SER A 49 -6.57 -14.08 19.24
CA SER A 49 -6.84 -12.79 19.89
C SER A 49 -7.03 -12.96 21.40
N LEU A 50 -7.71 -14.02 21.85
CA LEU A 50 -7.83 -14.34 23.27
C LEU A 50 -6.46 -14.65 23.91
N GLY A 51 -5.61 -15.41 23.20
CA GLY A 51 -4.26 -15.73 23.62
C GLY A 51 -3.35 -14.49 23.70
N VAL A 52 -3.38 -13.62 22.69
CA VAL A 52 -2.62 -12.36 22.66
C VAL A 52 -3.06 -11.45 23.80
N LYS A 53 -4.39 -11.26 23.99
CA LYS A 53 -4.92 -10.50 25.13
C LYS A 53 -4.45 -11.08 26.45
N TRP A 54 -4.45 -12.40 26.60
CA TRP A 54 -3.96 -13.06 27.81
C TRP A 54 -2.48 -12.78 28.07
N ILE A 55 -1.61 -12.88 27.05
CA ILE A 55 -0.16 -12.58 27.15
C ILE A 55 0.10 -11.11 27.51
N GLN A 56 -0.77 -10.20 27.08
CA GLN A 56 -0.68 -8.77 27.39
C GLN A 56 -1.17 -8.42 28.81
N LEU A 57 -1.87 -9.32 29.51
CA LEU A 57 -2.31 -9.07 30.89
C LEU A 57 -1.09 -9.00 31.84
N PRO A 58 -1.01 -7.99 32.73
CA PRO A 58 0.01 -7.95 33.78
C PRO A 58 -0.01 -9.22 34.63
N GLY A 59 1.17 -9.81 34.86
CA GLY A 59 1.34 -11.03 35.68
C GLY A 59 1.06 -12.36 34.95
N SER A 60 0.73 -12.34 33.65
CA SER A 60 0.58 -13.55 32.84
C SER A 60 1.95 -14.14 32.45
N VAL A 61 2.66 -13.43 31.57
CA VAL A 61 4.00 -13.75 31.05
C VAL A 61 5.03 -12.73 31.52
N SER A 62 4.60 -11.51 31.83
CA SER A 62 5.45 -10.46 32.42
C SER A 62 4.67 -9.63 33.43
N ASP A 63 5.35 -9.16 34.47
CA ASP A 63 4.72 -8.30 35.49
C ASP A 63 4.25 -6.95 34.91
N ALA A 64 4.92 -6.44 33.87
CA ALA A 64 4.58 -5.18 33.22
C ALA A 64 3.36 -5.30 32.26
N GLY A 65 3.10 -6.48 31.69
CA GLY A 65 2.06 -6.67 30.67
C GLY A 65 2.31 -5.90 29.37
N GLY A 66 1.25 -5.61 28.63
CA GLY A 66 1.25 -4.80 27.41
C GLY A 66 2.26 -5.30 26.36
N GLN A 67 2.98 -4.36 25.75
CA GLN A 67 3.95 -4.66 24.69
C GLN A 67 5.13 -5.52 25.17
N VAL A 68 5.56 -5.36 26.42
CA VAL A 68 6.63 -6.17 27.01
C VAL A 68 6.20 -7.61 27.16
N GLY A 69 4.97 -7.83 27.65
CA GLY A 69 4.36 -9.16 27.73
C GLY A 69 4.26 -9.82 26.34
N PHE A 70 3.79 -9.07 25.35
CA PHE A 70 3.69 -9.53 23.97
C PHE A 70 5.05 -10.00 23.40
N LEU A 71 6.10 -9.18 23.51
CA LEU A 71 7.44 -9.52 23.01
C LEU A 71 8.04 -10.77 23.68
N ILE A 72 7.75 -10.99 24.97
CA ILE A 72 8.19 -12.20 25.67
C ILE A 72 7.38 -13.40 25.21
N GLY A 73 6.06 -13.26 25.05
CA GLY A 73 5.17 -14.28 24.50
C GLY A 73 5.60 -14.73 23.10
N GLU A 74 5.94 -13.79 22.22
CA GLU A 74 6.49 -14.07 20.89
C GLU A 74 7.77 -14.91 20.97
N ARG A 75 8.69 -14.58 21.89
CA ARG A 75 9.92 -15.36 22.09
C ARG A 75 9.65 -16.77 22.62
N ILE A 76 8.67 -16.95 23.49
CA ILE A 76 8.26 -18.27 23.99
C ILE A 76 7.67 -19.11 22.85
N LEU A 77 6.80 -18.53 22.03
CA LEU A 77 6.24 -19.19 20.85
C LEU A 77 7.33 -19.59 19.85
N ALA A 78 8.25 -18.68 19.53
CA ALA A 78 9.39 -18.97 18.67
C ALA A 78 10.30 -20.07 19.24
N ALA A 79 10.57 -20.04 20.56
CA ALA A 79 11.40 -21.04 21.23
C ALA A 79 10.73 -22.42 21.24
N THR A 80 9.42 -22.49 21.48
CA THR A 80 8.66 -23.75 21.46
C THR A 80 8.59 -24.36 20.07
N LEU A 81 8.28 -23.57 19.04
CA LEU A 81 8.32 -24.01 17.64
C LEU A 81 9.73 -24.46 17.23
N GLY A 82 10.75 -23.70 17.62
CA GLY A 82 12.15 -24.04 17.39
C GLY A 82 12.55 -25.36 18.06
N LEU A 83 12.15 -25.59 19.30
CA LEU A 83 12.40 -26.84 20.02
C LEU A 83 11.71 -28.02 19.34
N THR A 84 10.45 -27.86 18.93
CA THR A 84 9.72 -28.92 18.19
C THR A 84 10.40 -29.24 16.86
N ALA A 85 10.85 -28.23 16.11
CA ALA A 85 11.61 -28.44 14.88
C ALA A 85 12.93 -29.19 15.15
N VAL A 86 13.66 -28.83 16.20
CA VAL A 86 14.89 -29.54 16.61
C VAL A 86 14.60 -30.98 17.00
N VAL A 87 13.50 -31.26 17.73
CA VAL A 87 13.09 -32.61 18.11
C VAL A 87 12.74 -33.43 16.87
N ILE A 88 11.98 -32.89 15.92
CA ILE A 88 11.66 -33.56 14.65
C ILE A 88 12.94 -33.87 13.88
N LEU A 89 13.85 -32.89 13.78
CA LEU A 89 15.12 -33.05 13.07
C LEU A 89 16.01 -34.10 13.75
N PHE A 90 16.05 -34.11 15.09
CA PHE A 90 16.73 -35.14 15.87
C PHE A 90 16.13 -36.52 15.63
N LEU A 91 14.81 -36.66 15.66
CA LEU A 91 14.13 -37.94 15.39
C LEU A 91 14.41 -38.43 13.97
N MET A 92 14.42 -37.52 12.98
CA MET A 92 14.77 -37.83 11.60
C MET A 92 16.23 -38.27 11.48
N VAL A 93 17.18 -37.51 12.06
CA VAL A 93 18.62 -37.83 12.03
C VAL A 93 18.90 -39.14 12.75
N ASN A 94 18.30 -39.37 13.92
CA ASN A 94 18.46 -40.61 14.68
C ASN A 94 17.94 -41.82 13.89
N LYS A 95 16.79 -41.67 13.22
CA LYS A 95 16.24 -42.71 12.34
C LYS A 95 17.03 -42.87 11.03
N ALA A 96 17.73 -41.82 10.60
CA ALA A 96 18.55 -41.78 9.39
C ALA A 96 20.03 -42.14 9.61
N ALA A 97 20.48 -42.27 10.86
CA ALA A 97 21.85 -42.65 11.21
C ALA A 97 22.26 -44.02 10.64
N SER A 98 21.28 -44.86 10.31
CA SER A 98 21.45 -46.15 9.62
C SER A 98 21.86 -46.05 8.14
N PHE A 99 21.76 -44.88 7.50
CA PHE A 99 22.06 -44.69 6.07
C PHE A 99 23.44 -44.10 5.77
N GLY A 100 24.25 -43.79 6.80
CA GLY A 100 25.63 -43.31 6.67
C GLY A 100 25.78 -41.79 6.48
N ALA A 101 26.97 -41.27 6.81
CA ALA A 101 27.25 -39.82 6.90
C ALA A 101 27.15 -39.07 5.57
N LEU A 102 27.52 -39.70 4.45
CA LEU A 102 27.46 -39.08 3.11
C LEU A 102 26.02 -38.88 2.61
N ALA A 103 25.11 -39.81 2.95
CA ALA A 103 23.69 -39.71 2.61
C ALA A 103 23.04 -38.55 3.39
N LEU A 104 23.38 -38.40 4.67
CA LEU A 104 22.94 -37.29 5.52
C LEU A 104 23.44 -35.93 5.01
N GLY A 105 24.71 -35.84 4.60
CA GLY A 105 25.28 -34.61 4.04
C GLY A 105 24.54 -34.08 2.81
N SER A 106 23.95 -34.98 2.01
CA SER A 106 23.18 -34.60 0.82
C SER A 106 21.83 -33.94 1.10
N LEU A 107 21.33 -34.01 2.33
CA LEU A 107 20.07 -33.38 2.75
C LEU A 107 20.26 -31.95 3.24
N ILE A 108 21.49 -31.57 3.63
CA ILE A 108 21.82 -30.27 4.23
C ILE A 108 21.32 -29.09 3.37
N PRO A 109 21.53 -29.04 2.04
CA PRO A 109 21.10 -27.90 1.24
C PRO A 109 19.58 -27.64 1.29
N ALA A 110 18.76 -28.71 1.28
CA ALA A 110 17.30 -28.57 1.30
C ALA A 110 16.79 -28.05 2.65
N TRP A 111 17.40 -28.50 3.76
CA TRP A 111 17.07 -28.02 5.10
C TRP A 111 17.62 -26.62 5.38
N ILE A 112 18.81 -26.27 4.86
CA ILE A 112 19.31 -24.89 4.90
C ILE A 112 18.35 -23.98 4.15
N LEU A 113 17.89 -24.39 2.95
CA LEU A 113 16.92 -23.61 2.20
C LEU A 113 15.59 -23.47 2.96
N CYS A 114 15.09 -24.55 3.57
CA CYS A 114 13.89 -24.51 4.41
C CYS A 114 14.04 -23.51 5.57
N GLY A 115 15.17 -23.55 6.28
CA GLY A 115 15.47 -22.63 7.37
C GLY A 115 15.66 -21.20 6.90
N ALA A 116 16.30 -20.98 5.75
CA ALA A 116 16.50 -19.67 5.15
C ALA A 116 15.17 -19.05 4.69
N LEU A 117 14.31 -19.83 4.00
CA LEU A 117 12.97 -19.39 3.59
C LEU A 117 12.08 -19.13 4.81
N GLY A 118 12.13 -19.98 5.83
CA GLY A 118 11.39 -19.75 7.08
C GLY A 118 11.88 -18.51 7.82
N LEU A 119 13.18 -18.26 7.87
CA LEU A 119 13.75 -17.05 8.48
C LEU A 119 13.44 -15.79 7.65
N LEU A 120 13.46 -15.89 6.33
CA LEU A 120 13.12 -14.80 5.43
C LEU A 120 11.64 -14.45 5.58
N ALA A 121 10.75 -15.45 5.60
CA ALA A 121 9.34 -15.27 5.91
C ALA A 121 9.17 -14.58 7.27
N TRP A 122 9.84 -15.06 8.32
CA TRP A 122 9.83 -14.44 9.65
C TRP A 122 10.28 -12.97 9.67
N LYS A 123 11.27 -12.61 8.84
CA LYS A 123 11.86 -11.26 8.84
C LYS A 123 11.16 -10.26 7.91
N LEU A 124 10.67 -10.72 6.75
CA LEU A 124 10.16 -9.86 5.68
C LEU A 124 8.64 -9.87 5.53
N ILE A 125 7.98 -10.97 5.89
CA ILE A 125 6.57 -11.21 5.53
C ILE A 125 5.69 -11.41 6.78
N ILE A 126 6.20 -12.08 7.81
CA ILE A 126 5.43 -12.38 9.03
C ILE A 126 5.47 -11.16 9.95
N ILE A 127 4.49 -10.29 9.77
CA ILE A 127 4.40 -9.00 10.45
C ILE A 127 3.65 -9.13 11.78
N TYR A 128 2.86 -10.19 11.95
CA TYR A 128 2.02 -10.42 13.12
C TYR A 128 1.93 -11.91 13.52
N THR A 129 1.41 -12.15 14.74
CA THR A 129 1.04 -13.47 15.25
C THR A 129 -0.02 -14.17 14.39
N THR A 130 -0.86 -13.43 13.66
CA THR A 130 -1.89 -13.96 12.75
C THR A 130 -1.28 -14.58 11.49
N GLU A 131 -0.31 -13.93 10.87
CA GLU A 131 0.38 -14.46 9.68
C GLU A 131 1.24 -15.70 9.95
N LEU A 132 1.68 -15.89 11.20
CA LEU A 132 2.40 -17.11 11.60
C LEU A 132 1.52 -18.37 11.45
N VAL A 133 0.20 -18.18 11.56
CA VAL A 133 -0.77 -19.28 11.52
C VAL A 133 -0.78 -19.92 10.13
N HIS A 134 -0.70 -19.14 9.05
CA HIS A 134 -0.64 -19.64 7.67
C HIS A 134 0.52 -20.62 7.43
N PHE A 135 1.74 -20.26 7.82
CA PHE A 135 2.90 -21.17 7.71
C PHE A 135 2.67 -22.49 8.47
N ALA A 136 2.20 -22.42 9.72
CA ALA A 136 2.02 -23.60 10.55
C ALA A 136 0.86 -24.50 10.08
N GLN A 137 -0.25 -23.88 9.66
CA GLN A 137 -1.41 -24.55 9.08
C GLN A 137 -0.99 -25.36 7.86
N TYR A 138 -0.30 -24.73 6.90
CA TYR A 138 0.07 -25.40 5.66
C TYR A 138 1.24 -26.36 5.81
N ALA A 139 2.08 -26.21 6.85
CA ALA A 139 3.02 -27.27 7.24
C ALA A 139 2.30 -28.54 7.73
N LEU A 140 1.24 -28.40 8.53
CA LEU A 140 0.42 -29.53 8.97
C LEU A 140 -0.33 -30.16 7.80
N VAL A 141 -1.01 -29.36 6.98
CA VAL A 141 -1.75 -29.84 5.80
C VAL A 141 -0.79 -30.53 4.82
N GLY A 142 0.38 -29.94 4.56
CA GLY A 142 1.47 -30.52 3.77
C GLY A 142 1.90 -31.90 4.26
N ALA A 143 2.12 -32.04 5.57
CA ALA A 143 2.49 -33.32 6.18
C ALA A 143 1.39 -34.38 6.02
N LEU A 144 0.12 -34.02 6.26
CA LEU A 144 -1.02 -34.92 6.09
C LEU A 144 -1.20 -35.37 4.64
N PHE A 145 -1.12 -34.44 3.68
CA PHE A 145 -1.20 -34.76 2.25
C PHE A 145 -0.03 -35.61 1.78
N SER A 146 1.17 -35.42 2.35
CA SER A 146 2.31 -36.30 2.06
C SER A 146 2.00 -37.75 2.43
N ILE A 147 1.30 -38.00 3.55
CA ILE A 147 0.89 -39.34 3.98
C ILE A 147 -0.27 -39.86 3.10
N ALA A 148 -1.27 -39.02 2.84
CA ALA A 148 -2.45 -39.39 2.06
C ALA A 148 -2.09 -39.76 0.60
N LEU A 149 -1.16 -39.03 -0.01
CA LEU A 149 -0.81 -39.19 -1.42
C LEU A 149 0.37 -40.15 -1.61
N GLY A 150 0.04 -41.42 -1.86
CA GLY A 150 1.03 -42.45 -2.15
C GLY A 150 1.97 -42.72 -0.98
N ARG A 151 1.56 -42.49 0.27
CA ARG A 151 2.34 -42.76 1.51
C ARG A 151 3.72 -42.11 1.49
N GLY A 152 3.79 -40.85 1.07
CA GLY A 152 5.02 -40.08 1.00
C GLY A 152 5.83 -40.31 -0.28
N ARG A 153 5.37 -41.18 -1.20
CA ARG A 153 6.06 -41.46 -2.48
C ARG A 153 5.85 -40.38 -3.53
N ARG A 154 4.93 -39.43 -3.31
CA ARG A 154 4.56 -38.38 -4.27
C ARG A 154 4.72 -36.96 -3.68
N PRO A 155 5.93 -36.56 -3.23
CA PRO A 155 6.12 -35.30 -2.52
C PRO A 155 5.79 -34.06 -3.38
N GLN A 156 6.24 -34.01 -4.63
CA GLN A 156 6.00 -32.85 -5.50
C GLN A 156 4.52 -32.68 -5.84
N PHE A 157 3.79 -33.78 -6.05
CA PHE A 157 2.35 -33.74 -6.24
C PHE A 157 1.62 -33.28 -4.96
N ALA A 158 2.01 -33.79 -3.80
CA ALA A 158 1.44 -33.34 -2.53
C ALA A 158 1.68 -31.84 -2.28
N PHE A 159 2.88 -31.34 -2.53
CA PHE A 159 3.21 -29.93 -2.44
C PHE A 159 2.33 -29.06 -3.36
N VAL A 160 2.21 -29.45 -4.63
CA VAL A 160 1.38 -28.71 -5.59
C VAL A 160 -0.07 -28.65 -5.15
N VAL A 161 -0.65 -29.78 -4.72
CA VAL A 161 -2.03 -29.81 -4.23
C VAL A 161 -2.20 -28.87 -3.04
N VAL A 162 -1.31 -28.93 -2.05
CA VAL A 162 -1.41 -28.10 -0.84
C VAL A 162 -1.14 -26.62 -1.12
N PHE A 163 -0.22 -26.29 -2.03
CA PHE A 163 0.00 -24.93 -2.49
C PHE A 163 -1.29 -24.34 -3.11
N PHE A 164 -1.96 -25.10 -3.98
CA PHE A 164 -3.22 -24.64 -4.58
C PHE A 164 -4.38 -24.58 -3.58
N LEU A 165 -4.42 -25.48 -2.59
CA LEU A 165 -5.36 -25.35 -1.47
C LEU A 165 -5.13 -24.05 -0.68
N GLY A 166 -3.86 -23.65 -0.49
CA GLY A 166 -3.49 -22.36 0.09
C GLY A 166 -3.90 -21.16 -0.75
N MET A 167 -3.78 -21.26 -2.08
CA MET A 167 -4.29 -20.23 -2.99
C MET A 167 -5.82 -20.12 -2.94
N LEU A 168 -6.52 -21.26 -2.84
CA LEU A 168 -7.99 -21.28 -2.73
C LEU A 168 -8.48 -20.71 -1.41
N ASP A 169 -7.74 -20.93 -0.33
CA ASP A 169 -7.99 -20.35 0.98
C ASP A 169 -7.93 -18.82 0.92
N GLU A 170 -6.86 -18.28 0.32
CA GLU A 170 -6.70 -16.84 0.15
C GLU A 170 -7.81 -16.23 -0.72
N VAL A 171 -8.14 -16.89 -1.84
CA VAL A 171 -9.28 -16.50 -2.69
C VAL A 171 -10.60 -16.55 -1.92
N TRP A 172 -10.80 -17.53 -1.05
CA TRP A 172 -11.99 -17.64 -0.21
C TRP A 172 -12.04 -16.54 0.85
N GLN A 173 -10.92 -16.22 1.49
CA GLN A 173 -10.83 -15.14 2.47
C GLN A 173 -11.18 -13.81 1.82
N HIS A 174 -10.55 -13.47 0.70
CA HIS A 174 -10.83 -12.22 0.01
C HIS A 174 -12.24 -12.17 -0.60
N TYR A 175 -12.57 -13.07 -1.53
CA TYR A 175 -13.85 -12.98 -2.24
C TYR A 175 -15.02 -13.56 -1.44
N GLY A 176 -14.82 -14.72 -0.81
CA GLY A 176 -15.88 -15.44 -0.10
C GLY A 176 -16.30 -14.75 1.20
N LEU A 177 -15.33 -14.46 2.06
CA LEU A 177 -15.59 -13.83 3.36
C LEU A 177 -15.79 -12.31 3.21
N HIS A 178 -14.79 -11.57 2.72
CA HIS A 178 -14.87 -10.10 2.72
C HIS A 178 -15.83 -9.55 1.66
N VAL A 179 -15.64 -9.90 0.39
CA VAL A 179 -16.46 -9.32 -0.68
C VAL A 179 -17.91 -9.83 -0.63
N TRP A 180 -18.13 -11.14 -0.48
CA TRP A 180 -19.49 -11.71 -0.55
C TRP A 180 -20.23 -11.72 0.79
N LEU A 181 -19.56 -12.04 1.91
CA LEU A 181 -20.23 -12.21 3.20
C LEU A 181 -20.29 -10.90 4.01
N LEU A 182 -19.21 -10.10 3.96
CA LEU A 182 -19.09 -8.84 4.71
C LEU A 182 -19.39 -7.60 3.85
N GLU A 183 -19.63 -7.76 2.55
CA GLU A 183 -19.85 -6.68 1.57
C GLU A 183 -18.72 -5.62 1.57
N GLU A 184 -17.51 -6.04 1.94
CA GLU A 184 -16.33 -5.20 2.06
C GLU A 184 -15.46 -5.31 0.81
N GLN A 185 -15.62 -4.36 -0.11
CA GLN A 185 -14.89 -4.34 -1.39
C GLN A 185 -13.47 -3.74 -1.29
N THR A 186 -13.09 -3.30 -0.09
CA THR A 186 -11.77 -2.70 0.19
C THR A 186 -10.78 -3.69 0.79
N HIS A 187 -11.21 -4.93 1.08
CA HIS A 187 -10.30 -5.96 1.56
C HIS A 187 -9.29 -6.33 0.46
N TYR A 188 -8.01 -6.44 0.80
CA TYR A 188 -6.93 -6.75 -0.15
C TYR A 188 -6.76 -8.28 -0.28
N LEU A 189 -6.47 -8.79 -1.48
CA LEU A 189 -6.04 -10.19 -1.64
C LEU A 189 -4.56 -10.22 -1.27
N ASP A 190 -4.22 -10.84 -0.13
CA ASP A 190 -2.84 -10.82 0.35
C ASP A 190 -1.99 -11.77 -0.49
N TRP A 191 -1.26 -11.22 -1.46
CA TRP A 191 -0.38 -12.03 -2.30
C TRP A 191 0.83 -12.59 -1.56
N SER A 192 1.09 -12.16 -0.32
CA SER A 192 2.15 -12.74 0.52
C SER A 192 1.74 -14.09 1.12
N ASP A 193 0.44 -14.28 1.39
CA ASP A 193 -0.11 -15.49 2.02
C ASP A 193 0.03 -16.76 1.16
N PRO A 194 -0.20 -16.74 -0.17
CA PRO A 194 0.11 -17.87 -1.02
C PRO A 194 1.57 -18.33 -0.91
N PHE A 195 2.52 -17.40 -0.69
CA PHE A 195 3.92 -17.76 -0.46
C PHE A 195 4.12 -18.34 0.94
N LEU A 196 3.52 -17.76 1.99
CA LEU A 196 3.58 -18.31 3.35
C LEU A 196 2.98 -19.72 3.42
N ASN A 197 1.80 -19.90 2.84
CA ASN A 197 1.12 -21.19 2.67
C ASN A 197 2.03 -22.16 1.91
N GLY A 198 2.67 -21.70 0.83
CA GLY A 198 3.62 -22.48 0.05
C GLY A 198 4.87 -22.90 0.83
N ILE A 199 5.47 -22.01 1.63
CA ILE A 199 6.65 -22.32 2.45
C ILE A 199 6.25 -23.32 3.55
N GLY A 200 5.07 -23.15 4.16
CA GLY A 200 4.49 -24.12 5.07
C GLY A 200 4.33 -25.50 4.42
N ALA A 201 3.65 -25.55 3.27
CA ALA A 201 3.45 -26.78 2.49
C ALA A 201 4.77 -27.48 2.17
N PHE A 202 5.79 -26.72 1.75
CA PHE A 202 7.13 -27.22 1.52
C PHE A 202 7.73 -27.84 2.78
N ALA A 203 7.68 -27.14 3.92
CA ALA A 203 8.20 -27.64 5.19
C ALA A 203 7.51 -28.93 5.64
N GLY A 204 6.19 -29.05 5.44
CA GLY A 204 5.42 -30.25 5.75
C GLY A 204 5.74 -31.45 4.86
N VAL A 205 6.03 -31.22 3.58
CA VAL A 205 6.31 -32.27 2.58
C VAL A 205 7.78 -32.69 2.55
N LEU A 206 8.70 -31.78 2.88
CA LEU A 206 10.14 -31.98 2.82
C LEU A 206 10.63 -33.26 3.53
N PRO A 207 10.11 -33.65 4.73
CA PRO A 207 10.48 -34.91 5.37
C PRO A 207 10.25 -36.16 4.50
N ALA A 208 9.13 -36.22 3.77
CA ALA A 208 8.81 -37.33 2.89
C ALA A 208 9.78 -37.41 1.71
N ALA A 209 10.09 -36.26 1.08
CA ALA A 209 11.09 -36.18 0.01
C ALA A 209 12.49 -36.61 0.50
N CYS A 210 12.91 -36.13 1.67
CA CYS A 210 14.18 -36.52 2.29
C CYS A 210 14.24 -38.03 2.56
N TRP A 211 13.16 -38.62 3.04
CA TRP A 211 13.09 -40.05 3.33
C TRP A 211 13.25 -40.90 2.05
N LEU A 212 12.63 -40.49 0.95
CA LEU A 212 12.80 -41.16 -0.34
C LEU A 212 14.24 -41.04 -0.87
N ARG A 213 14.87 -39.86 -0.69
CA ARG A 213 16.27 -39.64 -1.06
C ARG A 213 17.20 -40.57 -0.29
N LEU A 214 17.02 -40.69 1.02
CA LEU A 214 17.82 -41.57 1.86
C LEU A 214 17.69 -43.05 1.48
N ARG A 215 16.52 -43.45 1.00
CA ARG A 215 16.25 -44.83 0.56
C ARG A 215 16.61 -45.09 -0.91
N GLU A 216 16.95 -44.05 -1.68
CA GLU A 216 17.17 -44.14 -3.13
C GLU A 216 15.99 -44.82 -3.87
N CYS A 217 14.77 -44.68 -3.34
CA CYS A 217 13.56 -45.38 -3.80
C CYS A 217 12.49 -44.45 -4.42
N GLY A 218 12.81 -43.17 -4.61
CA GLY A 218 11.88 -42.18 -5.14
C GLY A 218 11.94 -42.04 -6.65
N THR A 219 10.83 -41.58 -7.26
CA THR A 219 10.77 -41.21 -8.68
C THR A 219 10.56 -39.71 -8.84
N THR A 220 11.15 -39.13 -9.87
CA THR A 220 10.99 -37.71 -10.17
C THR A 220 9.58 -37.43 -10.70
N GLN A 221 8.96 -36.34 -10.21
CA GLN A 221 7.65 -35.87 -10.62
C GLN A 221 7.73 -34.42 -11.12
N MET A 222 8.89 -34.01 -11.64
CA MET A 222 9.13 -32.65 -12.13
C MET A 222 8.13 -32.20 -13.20
N HIS A 223 7.55 -33.14 -13.97
CA HIS A 223 6.48 -32.83 -14.91
C HIS A 223 5.26 -32.19 -14.23
N VAL A 224 4.95 -32.55 -12.98
CA VAL A 224 3.88 -31.93 -12.19
C VAL A 224 4.24 -30.49 -11.86
N ILE A 225 5.48 -30.23 -11.44
CA ILE A 225 5.97 -28.88 -11.14
C ILE A 225 5.94 -28.00 -12.39
N TYR A 226 6.46 -28.49 -13.52
CA TYR A 226 6.47 -27.75 -14.78
C TYR A 226 5.06 -27.50 -15.32
N ALA A 227 4.17 -28.49 -15.26
CA ALA A 227 2.78 -28.30 -15.66
C ALA A 227 2.09 -27.26 -14.77
N SER A 228 2.30 -27.31 -13.45
CA SER A 228 1.70 -26.37 -12.50
C SER A 228 2.20 -24.94 -12.71
N ALA A 229 3.51 -24.76 -12.88
CA ALA A 229 4.10 -23.45 -13.19
C ALA A 229 3.62 -22.93 -14.55
N GLY A 230 3.52 -23.80 -15.56
CA GLY A 230 2.98 -23.44 -16.88
C GLY A 230 1.51 -23.02 -16.83
N ILE A 231 0.68 -23.73 -16.06
CA ILE A 231 -0.72 -23.37 -15.82
C ILE A 231 -0.79 -22.01 -15.10
N ALA A 232 0.03 -21.79 -14.06
CA ALA A 232 0.08 -20.51 -13.35
C ALA A 232 0.43 -19.36 -14.31
N VAL A 233 1.40 -19.57 -15.22
CA VAL A 233 1.71 -18.58 -16.27
C VAL A 233 0.51 -18.33 -17.18
N ILE A 234 -0.11 -19.38 -17.72
CA ILE A 234 -1.25 -19.25 -18.64
C ILE A 234 -2.44 -18.51 -18.01
N VAL A 235 -2.70 -18.76 -16.73
CA VAL A 235 -3.84 -18.18 -16.01
C VAL A 235 -3.53 -16.77 -15.52
N LEU A 236 -2.36 -16.54 -14.93
CA LEU A 236 -2.05 -15.29 -14.23
C LEU A 236 -1.39 -14.24 -15.12
N PHE A 237 -0.57 -14.61 -16.10
CA PHE A 237 0.16 -13.60 -16.90
C PHE A 237 -0.74 -12.71 -17.76
N PRO A 238 -1.89 -13.18 -18.30
CA PRO A 238 -2.83 -12.28 -18.98
C PRO A 238 -3.30 -11.12 -18.09
N LEU A 239 -3.31 -11.29 -16.77
CA LEU A 239 -3.68 -10.24 -15.82
C LEU A 239 -2.66 -9.09 -15.82
N LEU A 240 -1.37 -9.37 -16.07
CA LEU A 240 -0.32 -8.33 -16.17
C LEU A 240 -0.48 -7.40 -17.38
N LEU A 241 -1.40 -7.71 -18.32
CA LEU A 241 -1.73 -6.85 -19.45
C LEU A 241 -2.80 -5.81 -19.11
N LEU A 242 -3.49 -5.97 -17.97
CA LEU A 242 -4.44 -5.00 -17.47
C LEU A 242 -3.69 -3.82 -16.85
N ASP A 243 -4.30 -2.64 -16.83
CA ASP A 243 -3.70 -1.51 -16.13
C ASP A 243 -3.69 -1.74 -14.60
N PRO A 244 -2.75 -1.12 -13.86
CA PRO A 244 -2.62 -1.37 -12.43
C PRO A 244 -3.85 -1.05 -11.58
N ALA A 245 -4.58 0.02 -11.92
CA ALA A 245 -5.80 0.37 -11.22
C ALA A 245 -6.91 -0.66 -11.44
N THR A 246 -7.01 -1.24 -12.64
CA THR A 246 -7.97 -2.32 -12.90
C THR A 246 -7.61 -3.57 -12.10
N LEU A 247 -6.33 -3.97 -12.05
CA LEU A 247 -5.91 -5.10 -11.23
C LEU A 247 -6.21 -4.89 -9.75
N SER A 248 -5.84 -3.71 -9.25
CA SER A 248 -6.16 -3.27 -7.90
C SER A 248 -7.67 -3.34 -7.62
N SER A 249 -8.52 -2.89 -8.56
CA SER A 249 -9.98 -2.98 -8.36
C SER A 249 -10.54 -4.40 -8.30
N TRP A 250 -9.83 -5.39 -8.87
CA TRP A 250 -10.26 -6.79 -8.86
C TRP A 250 -9.74 -7.52 -7.62
N PHE A 251 -8.50 -7.25 -7.22
CA PHE A 251 -7.82 -7.93 -6.12
C PHE A 251 -7.77 -7.11 -4.83
N GLY A 252 -8.46 -5.97 -4.79
CA GLY A 252 -8.33 -4.96 -3.75
C GLY A 252 -7.08 -4.07 -3.92
N SER A 253 -7.19 -2.82 -3.49
CA SER A 253 -6.07 -1.96 -3.09
C SER A 253 -6.09 -1.83 -1.59
N TYR A 254 -4.94 -1.57 -0.96
CA TYR A 254 -4.94 -0.85 0.30
C TYR A 254 -5.33 0.62 0.02
N PRO A 255 -6.57 1.09 0.31
CA PRO A 255 -6.69 2.50 0.65
C PRO A 255 -5.75 2.71 1.83
N TYR A 256 -4.84 3.68 1.77
CA TYR A 256 -3.83 3.93 2.80
C TYR A 256 -4.45 4.33 4.15
N TYR A 257 -5.00 3.32 4.79
CA TYR A 257 -5.66 3.29 6.07
C TYR A 257 -5.35 1.90 6.65
N PRO A 258 -4.92 1.79 7.92
CA PRO A 258 -4.58 0.49 8.47
C PRO A 258 -5.88 -0.31 8.55
N PHE A 259 -6.05 -1.31 7.68
CA PHE A 259 -7.07 -2.34 7.89
C PHE A 259 -6.86 -3.01 9.27
N TRP A 260 -5.62 -3.01 9.74
CA TRP A 260 -5.22 -3.41 11.09
C TRP A 260 -4.80 -2.18 11.90
N ASP A 261 -5.74 -1.53 12.59
CA ASP A 261 -5.48 -0.52 13.63
C ASP A 261 -4.70 -1.08 14.86
N GLU A 262 -4.01 -2.23 14.74
CA GLU A 262 -3.24 -2.87 15.80
C GLU A 262 -1.82 -2.30 15.90
N HIS A 263 -1.75 -1.14 16.56
CA HIS A 263 -0.63 -0.26 16.87
C HIS A 263 0.58 -0.88 17.63
N THR A 264 1.27 -1.90 17.11
CA THR A 264 2.36 -2.50 17.92
C THR A 264 3.70 -2.84 17.28
N ASN A 265 3.88 -2.90 15.94
CA ASN A 265 5.17 -3.40 15.43
C ASN A 265 6.08 -2.43 14.65
N PHE A 266 5.61 -1.29 14.13
CA PHE A 266 6.44 -0.27 13.42
C PHE A 266 7.50 -0.85 12.45
N LYS A 267 7.28 -2.04 11.89
CA LYS A 267 8.19 -2.66 10.92
C LYS A 267 7.86 -2.11 9.53
N PRO A 268 8.86 -1.81 8.68
CA PRO A 268 8.62 -1.59 7.27
C PRO A 268 7.98 -2.85 6.67
N VAL A 269 6.94 -2.68 5.85
CA VAL A 269 6.15 -3.78 5.29
C VAL A 269 6.00 -3.58 3.79
N HIS A 270 6.54 -4.50 3.02
CA HIS A 270 6.19 -4.59 1.61
C HIS A 270 5.06 -5.60 1.41
N TRP A 271 3.86 -5.11 1.10
CA TRP A 271 2.81 -5.96 0.58
C TRP A 271 3.10 -6.30 -0.87
N VAL A 272 3.20 -7.59 -1.17
CA VAL A 272 3.39 -8.07 -2.53
C VAL A 272 2.17 -7.65 -3.34
N THR A 273 2.36 -6.85 -4.39
CA THR A 273 1.30 -6.45 -5.32
C THR A 273 0.96 -7.59 -6.29
N PRO A 274 -0.18 -7.55 -7.00
CA PRO A 274 -0.43 -8.49 -8.10
C PRO A 274 0.72 -8.53 -9.13
N TYR A 275 1.35 -7.39 -9.43
CA TYR A 275 2.47 -7.32 -10.38
C TYR A 275 3.74 -8.01 -9.90
N GLU A 276 3.99 -8.01 -8.59
CA GLU A 276 5.08 -8.75 -7.98
C GLU A 276 4.69 -10.23 -7.82
N GLY A 277 3.49 -10.52 -7.30
CA GLY A 277 3.02 -11.86 -6.97
C GLY A 277 2.84 -12.78 -8.17
N ILE A 278 2.24 -12.28 -9.26
CA ILE A 278 1.97 -13.08 -10.49
C ILE A 278 3.23 -13.73 -11.07
N PRO A 279 4.34 -13.01 -11.33
CA PRO A 279 5.58 -13.65 -11.81
C PRO A 279 6.28 -14.46 -10.71
N LEU A 280 6.11 -14.10 -9.43
CA LEU A 280 6.71 -14.81 -8.31
C LEU A 280 6.09 -16.19 -8.06
N ILE A 281 4.78 -16.39 -8.28
CA ILE A 281 4.12 -17.70 -8.10
C ILE A 281 4.78 -18.82 -8.92
N PRO A 282 4.91 -18.72 -10.27
CA PRO A 282 5.58 -19.75 -11.04
C PRO A 282 7.06 -19.86 -10.70
N ALA A 283 7.74 -18.76 -10.34
CA ALA A 283 9.13 -18.80 -9.89
C ALA A 283 9.28 -19.62 -8.59
N PHE A 284 8.36 -19.42 -7.65
CA PHE A 284 8.30 -20.13 -6.38
C PHE A 284 8.02 -21.62 -6.59
N LEU A 285 7.00 -21.96 -7.38
CA LEU A 285 6.67 -23.35 -7.73
C LEU A 285 7.88 -24.07 -8.35
N LEU A 286 8.58 -23.44 -9.30
CA LEU A 286 9.75 -24.02 -9.94
C LEU A 286 10.92 -24.19 -8.97
N LEU A 287 11.24 -23.16 -8.17
CA LEU A 287 12.39 -23.17 -7.27
C LEU A 287 12.18 -24.18 -6.12
N VAL A 288 11.07 -24.05 -5.41
CA VAL A 288 10.73 -24.85 -4.23
C VAL A 288 10.33 -26.26 -4.63
N GLY A 289 9.52 -26.41 -5.69
CA GLY A 289 9.13 -27.71 -6.21
C GLY A 289 10.30 -28.55 -6.73
N SER A 290 11.34 -27.92 -7.30
CA SER A 290 12.57 -28.62 -7.71
C SER A 290 13.33 -29.21 -6.52
N VAL A 291 13.31 -28.55 -5.37
CA VAL A 291 14.01 -29.00 -4.16
C VAL A 291 13.32 -30.21 -3.53
N LEU A 292 12.04 -30.46 -3.84
CA LEU A 292 11.30 -31.63 -3.40
C LEU A 292 11.50 -32.88 -4.29
N ASP A 293 12.30 -32.80 -5.37
CA ASP A 293 12.57 -33.96 -6.23
C ASP A 293 13.37 -35.02 -5.45
N PRO A 294 12.86 -36.27 -5.30
CA PRO A 294 13.59 -37.30 -4.57
C PRO A 294 14.80 -37.87 -5.33
N VAL A 295 14.94 -37.59 -6.62
CA VAL A 295 16.04 -38.05 -7.48
C VAL A 295 17.10 -36.96 -7.64
N ARG A 296 16.69 -35.73 -7.99
CA ARG A 296 17.60 -34.61 -8.22
C ARG A 296 17.92 -33.90 -6.90
N ARG A 297 19.21 -33.80 -6.58
CA ARG A 297 19.69 -33.17 -5.33
C ARG A 297 19.90 -31.65 -5.45
N ALA A 298 19.83 -31.10 -6.66
CA ALA A 298 20.04 -29.68 -6.94
C ALA A 298 19.10 -29.18 -8.06
N THR A 299 18.81 -27.87 -8.02
CA THR A 299 18.02 -27.17 -9.03
C THR A 299 18.83 -27.00 -10.33
N SER A 300 18.18 -27.18 -11.47
CA SER A 300 18.85 -27.04 -12.78
C SER A 300 19.14 -25.57 -13.12
N VAL A 301 20.22 -25.31 -13.87
CA VAL A 301 20.59 -23.97 -14.36
C VAL A 301 19.45 -23.31 -15.14
N MET A 302 18.71 -24.08 -15.96
CA MET A 302 17.57 -23.59 -16.71
C MET A 302 16.46 -23.06 -15.79
N VAL A 303 16.13 -23.78 -14.72
CA VAL A 303 15.16 -23.33 -13.71
C VAL A 303 15.64 -22.04 -13.04
N LEU A 304 16.92 -21.98 -12.66
CA LEU A 304 17.48 -20.76 -12.05
C LEU A 304 17.43 -19.55 -13.01
N ALA A 305 17.70 -19.76 -14.30
CA ALA A 305 17.61 -18.70 -15.30
C ALA A 305 16.17 -18.20 -15.49
N ILE A 306 15.19 -19.11 -15.53
CA ILE A 306 13.76 -18.76 -15.59
C ILE A 306 13.35 -17.99 -14.33
N CYS A 307 13.70 -18.48 -13.14
CA CYS A 307 13.43 -17.78 -11.89
C CYS A 307 14.07 -16.39 -11.87
N GLY A 308 15.32 -16.25 -12.34
CA GLY A 308 16.00 -14.95 -12.44
C GLY A 308 15.26 -13.95 -13.34
N LEU A 309 14.73 -14.41 -14.48
CA LEU A 309 13.88 -13.59 -15.35
C LEU A 309 12.58 -13.17 -14.63
N LEU A 310 11.89 -14.10 -13.98
CA LEU A 310 10.65 -13.84 -13.26
C LEU A 310 10.84 -12.88 -12.07
N PHE A 311 11.92 -13.03 -11.31
CA PHE A 311 12.30 -12.08 -10.27
C PHE A 311 12.61 -10.70 -10.85
N GLY A 312 13.26 -10.62 -12.02
CA GLY A 312 13.50 -9.36 -12.71
C GLY A 312 12.20 -8.63 -13.08
N ILE A 313 11.19 -9.36 -13.54
CA ILE A 313 9.85 -8.80 -13.82
C ILE A 313 9.18 -8.30 -12.53
N ALA A 314 9.30 -9.05 -11.43
CA ALA A 314 8.69 -8.70 -10.15
C ALA A 314 9.29 -7.43 -9.52
N ILE A 315 10.61 -7.26 -9.56
CA ILE A 315 11.32 -6.18 -8.84
C ILE A 315 11.20 -4.81 -9.53
N GLN A 316 10.92 -4.78 -10.84
CA GLN A 316 10.78 -3.54 -11.61
C GLN A 316 9.42 -3.48 -12.31
N PRO A 317 8.30 -3.33 -11.57
CA PRO A 317 7.01 -3.17 -12.22
C PRO A 317 7.03 -1.87 -13.03
N LEU A 318 6.74 -1.98 -14.34
CA LEU A 318 6.65 -0.85 -15.27
C LEU A 318 5.66 0.24 -14.80
N SER A 319 4.76 -0.09 -13.87
CA SER A 319 3.75 0.80 -13.29
C SER A 319 4.31 1.91 -12.40
N ARG A 320 5.60 1.87 -12.00
CA ARG A 320 6.19 2.85 -11.07
C ARG A 320 7.18 3.81 -11.75
N THR A 321 7.10 3.96 -13.07
CA THR A 321 7.94 4.88 -13.85
C THR A 321 7.07 5.77 -14.72
N ASN A 322 7.42 7.04 -14.85
CA ASN A 322 6.73 8.03 -15.70
C ASN A 322 5.28 8.32 -15.24
N GLY A 323 5.08 8.56 -13.94
CA GLY A 323 3.81 9.07 -13.41
C GLY A 323 2.57 8.21 -13.68
N THR A 324 2.72 6.92 -13.95
CA THR A 324 1.59 6.02 -14.21
C THR A 324 0.72 5.79 -12.98
N ILE A 325 -0.56 5.53 -13.20
CA ILE A 325 -1.52 5.17 -12.15
C ILE A 325 -1.15 3.79 -11.60
N VAL A 326 -1.05 3.67 -10.27
CA VAL A 326 -0.59 2.44 -9.61
C VAL A 326 -1.74 1.76 -8.86
N HIS A 327 -2.28 2.42 -7.83
CA HIS A 327 -3.18 1.76 -6.87
C HIS A 327 -4.63 2.17 -7.05
N GLU A 328 -4.88 3.47 -7.16
CA GLU A 328 -6.24 4.02 -7.22
C GLU A 328 -6.45 4.78 -8.54
N LYS A 329 -7.70 4.80 -9.00
CA LYS A 329 -8.07 5.64 -10.16
C LYS A 329 -8.00 7.11 -9.76
N VAL A 330 -6.93 7.76 -10.17
CA VAL A 330 -6.77 9.21 -10.08
C VAL A 330 -7.20 9.90 -11.38
N PRO A 331 -7.57 11.20 -11.35
CA PRO A 331 -7.86 11.96 -12.55
C PRO A 331 -6.66 11.98 -13.51
N HIS A 332 -6.93 11.94 -14.81
CA HIS A 332 -5.93 12.03 -15.87
C HIS A 332 -6.25 13.19 -16.81
N ALA A 333 -5.27 14.03 -17.13
CA ALA A 333 -5.44 15.19 -18.00
C ALA A 333 -4.31 15.29 -19.04
N LEU A 334 -4.66 15.67 -20.27
CA LEU A 334 -3.67 16.02 -21.29
C LEU A 334 -3.24 17.48 -21.13
N VAL A 335 -1.93 17.72 -21.13
CA VAL A 335 -1.34 19.06 -21.09
C VAL A 335 -1.00 19.48 -22.51
N MET A 336 -1.67 20.52 -22.98
CA MET A 336 -1.53 20.99 -24.35
C MET A 336 -0.31 21.91 -24.49
N PRO A 337 0.47 21.76 -25.57
CA PRO A 337 1.61 22.63 -25.83
C PRO A 337 1.14 24.00 -26.35
N VAL A 338 1.85 25.04 -25.96
CA VAL A 338 1.69 26.42 -26.43
C VAL A 338 3.01 26.99 -26.92
N ALA A 339 2.92 28.00 -27.78
CA ALA A 339 4.10 28.77 -28.18
C ALA A 339 4.65 29.58 -26.99
N GLU A 340 5.94 29.91 -27.08
CA GLU A 340 6.60 30.79 -26.11
C GLU A 340 5.95 32.18 -26.13
N ASP A 341 5.94 32.84 -24.97
CA ASP A 341 5.47 34.23 -24.78
C ASP A 341 3.98 34.50 -25.09
N VAL A 342 3.16 33.46 -25.27
CA VAL A 342 1.70 33.63 -25.49
C VAL A 342 0.92 33.86 -24.19
N ILE A 343 1.48 33.43 -23.05
CA ILE A 343 0.88 33.60 -21.72
C ILE A 343 1.66 34.68 -20.98
N THR A 344 0.97 35.71 -20.50
CA THR A 344 1.54 36.73 -19.61
C THR A 344 1.10 36.39 -18.19
N ILE A 345 2.05 36.28 -17.26
CA ILE A 345 1.71 35.99 -15.85
C ILE A 345 1.28 37.29 -15.17
N ASP A 346 0.00 37.59 -15.24
CA ASP A 346 -0.61 38.80 -14.66
C ASP A 346 -1.81 38.50 -13.75
N GLY A 347 -2.21 37.22 -13.64
CA GLY A 347 -3.29 36.75 -12.81
C GLY A 347 -4.63 36.69 -13.56
N HIS A 348 -4.66 37.03 -14.85
CA HIS A 348 -5.85 37.00 -15.70
C HIS A 348 -5.74 35.90 -16.75
N ALA A 349 -6.44 34.80 -16.56
CA ALA A 349 -6.48 33.70 -17.53
C ALA A 349 -7.48 33.94 -18.68
N GLU A 350 -7.44 35.13 -19.29
CA GLU A 350 -8.33 35.54 -20.39
C GLU A 350 -7.71 35.30 -21.77
N GLU A 351 -6.42 34.96 -21.86
CA GLU A 351 -5.81 34.69 -23.15
C GLU A 351 -6.42 33.45 -23.82
N PRO A 352 -6.67 33.48 -25.15
CA PRO A 352 -7.36 32.40 -25.87
C PRO A 352 -6.68 31.02 -25.79
N VAL A 353 -5.42 30.95 -25.39
CA VAL A 353 -4.73 29.67 -25.17
C VAL A 353 -5.26 28.91 -23.96
N TRP A 354 -5.74 29.61 -22.93
CA TRP A 354 -6.32 28.98 -21.74
C TRP A 354 -7.63 28.25 -22.07
N ASP A 355 -8.37 28.68 -23.08
CA ASP A 355 -9.58 27.99 -23.55
C ASP A 355 -9.30 26.64 -24.21
N GLN A 356 -8.07 26.42 -24.67
CA GLN A 356 -7.62 25.15 -25.26
C GLN A 356 -7.09 24.17 -24.21
N ALA A 357 -6.83 24.63 -23.00
CA ALA A 357 -6.31 23.80 -21.92
C ALA A 357 -7.38 22.82 -21.41
N THR A 358 -6.96 21.59 -21.08
CA THR A 358 -7.80 20.68 -20.31
C THR A 358 -8.16 21.32 -18.98
N ARG A 359 -9.45 21.28 -18.63
CA ARG A 359 -9.95 21.77 -17.33
C ARG A 359 -9.78 20.69 -16.27
N LEU A 360 -9.07 21.01 -15.19
CA LEU A 360 -8.81 20.15 -14.05
C LEU A 360 -9.74 20.56 -12.91
N GLY A 361 -10.86 19.85 -12.75
CA GLY A 361 -11.84 20.11 -11.70
C GLY A 361 -13.27 19.84 -12.14
N PRO A 362 -14.29 20.24 -11.35
CA PRO A 362 -14.17 21.00 -10.09
C PRO A 362 -13.42 20.21 -9.01
N PHE A 363 -12.72 20.93 -8.13
CA PHE A 363 -12.06 20.33 -6.97
C PHE A 363 -13.11 19.74 -6.03
N ARG A 364 -12.70 18.71 -5.30
CA ARG A 364 -13.52 17.91 -4.38
C ARG A 364 -12.99 18.06 -2.96
N ASP A 365 -13.81 17.72 -1.97
CA ASP A 365 -13.36 17.64 -0.60
C ASP A 365 -12.20 16.65 -0.49
N ASN A 366 -11.06 17.06 0.05
CA ASN A 366 -9.86 16.22 0.05
C ASN A 366 -10.02 15.00 0.95
N LEU A 367 -10.80 15.12 2.03
CA LEU A 367 -10.97 14.06 3.03
C LEU A 367 -11.97 12.99 2.60
N SER A 368 -13.06 13.36 1.95
CA SER A 368 -14.13 12.44 1.54
C SER A 368 -14.12 12.10 0.04
N GLY A 369 -13.43 12.88 -0.78
CA GLY A 369 -13.51 12.81 -2.26
C GLY A 369 -14.88 13.23 -2.83
N GLY A 370 -15.79 13.70 -1.98
CA GLY A 370 -17.12 14.15 -2.34
C GLY A 370 -17.17 15.58 -2.86
N ALA A 371 -18.31 15.98 -3.42
CA ALA A 371 -18.59 17.37 -3.78
C ALA A 371 -18.97 18.25 -2.56
N LEU A 372 -19.17 17.62 -1.40
CA LEU A 372 -19.59 18.24 -0.14
C LEU A 372 -18.77 17.66 1.00
N ALA A 373 -18.34 18.50 1.95
CA ALA A 373 -17.74 18.04 3.19
C ALA A 373 -18.83 17.54 4.15
N PRO A 374 -18.70 16.33 4.76
CA PRO A 374 -19.74 15.74 5.60
C PRO A 374 -19.96 16.46 6.95
N THR A 375 -19.01 17.29 7.38
CA THR A 375 -18.94 17.88 8.73
C THR A 375 -19.70 19.19 8.91
N CYS A 376 -20.13 19.87 7.83
CA CYS A 376 -20.88 21.13 7.91
C CYS A 376 -22.14 21.09 7.02
N ARG A 377 -23.11 20.24 7.40
CA ARG A 377 -24.36 19.96 6.63
C ARG A 377 -25.23 21.17 6.32
N ASP A 378 -25.10 22.25 7.09
CA ASP A 378 -25.92 23.46 6.95
C ASP A 378 -25.25 24.55 6.10
N GLN A 379 -24.04 24.31 5.56
CA GLN A 379 -23.33 25.26 4.71
C GLN A 379 -23.40 24.87 3.22
N PRO A 380 -23.36 25.85 2.30
CA PRO A 380 -23.46 25.62 0.85
C PRO A 380 -22.31 24.75 0.34
N ALA A 381 -22.53 24.16 -0.85
CA ALA A 381 -21.56 23.35 -1.57
C ALA A 381 -20.17 24.00 -1.64
N LEU A 382 -19.13 23.18 -1.75
CA LEU A 382 -17.75 23.64 -1.95
C LEU A 382 -17.72 24.72 -3.06
N PRO A 383 -17.22 25.95 -2.79
CA PRO A 383 -17.14 26.95 -3.82
C PRO A 383 -16.23 26.41 -4.92
N ARG A 384 -16.67 26.55 -6.16
CA ARG A 384 -16.04 25.90 -7.31
C ARG A 384 -14.60 26.41 -7.45
N THR A 385 -13.66 25.47 -7.46
CA THR A 385 -12.26 25.70 -7.82
C THR A 385 -11.89 24.81 -8.99
N GLU A 386 -11.21 25.35 -9.98
CA GLU A 386 -10.74 24.60 -11.14
C GLU A 386 -9.39 25.12 -11.59
N ALA A 387 -8.63 24.24 -12.24
CA ALA A 387 -7.34 24.58 -12.80
C ALA A 387 -7.25 24.28 -14.29
N ARG A 388 -6.24 24.84 -14.93
CA ARG A 388 -5.82 24.58 -16.30
C ARG A 388 -4.30 24.46 -16.31
N VAL A 389 -3.79 23.55 -17.14
CA VAL A 389 -2.34 23.33 -17.27
C VAL A 389 -1.98 23.32 -18.74
N LEU A 390 -0.94 24.07 -19.07
CA LEU A 390 -0.35 24.19 -20.41
C LEU A 390 1.17 24.05 -20.27
N TRP A 391 1.85 23.74 -21.38
CA TRP A 391 3.31 23.64 -21.37
C TRP A 391 3.93 24.26 -22.63
N SER A 392 5.17 24.72 -22.54
CA SER A 392 5.95 25.18 -23.69
C SER A 392 7.36 24.58 -23.65
N THR A 393 8.18 24.91 -24.62
CA THR A 393 9.62 24.59 -24.60
C THR A 393 10.38 25.24 -23.43
N GLN A 394 9.80 26.21 -22.72
CA GLN A 394 10.45 26.93 -21.62
C GLN A 394 9.90 26.61 -20.21
N ALA A 395 8.60 26.35 -20.08
CA ALA A 395 7.96 26.22 -18.77
C ALA A 395 6.68 25.39 -18.78
N LEU A 396 6.28 24.97 -17.59
CA LEU A 396 4.92 24.54 -17.25
C LEU A 396 4.12 25.77 -16.79
N TYR A 397 2.89 25.90 -17.24
CA TYR A 397 1.99 27.01 -16.90
C TYR A 397 0.74 26.45 -16.23
N LEU A 398 0.35 27.02 -15.10
CA LEU A 398 -0.85 26.67 -14.36
C LEU A 398 -1.70 27.92 -14.18
N SER A 399 -3.00 27.78 -14.38
CA SER A 399 -3.99 28.77 -13.97
C SER A 399 -5.00 28.11 -13.04
N LEU A 400 -5.35 28.74 -11.94
CA LEU A 400 -6.41 28.31 -11.03
C LEU A 400 -7.45 29.41 -10.88
N SER A 401 -8.72 29.09 -11.10
CA SER A 401 -9.85 29.97 -10.87
C SER A 401 -10.59 29.49 -9.64
N VAL A 402 -10.63 30.35 -8.62
CA VAL A 402 -11.16 30.08 -7.30
C VAL A 402 -12.40 30.95 -7.08
N ARG A 403 -13.53 30.35 -6.73
CA ARG A 403 -14.67 31.11 -6.22
C ARG A 403 -14.57 31.26 -4.72
N ASP A 404 -14.67 32.48 -4.22
CA ASP A 404 -14.66 32.77 -2.80
C ASP A 404 -15.50 34.00 -2.50
N GLU A 405 -16.22 33.98 -1.39
CA GLU A 405 -17.01 35.10 -0.91
C GLU A 405 -16.24 35.96 0.10
N ASP A 406 -15.11 35.47 0.62
CA ASP A 406 -14.24 36.16 1.57
C ASP A 406 -12.78 35.92 1.22
N VAL A 407 -12.16 36.81 0.43
CA VAL A 407 -10.75 36.72 0.05
C VAL A 407 -9.88 37.58 0.97
N TRP A 408 -8.99 36.93 1.70
CA TRP A 408 -8.09 37.55 2.64
C TRP A 408 -6.67 36.99 2.57
N ALA A 409 -5.72 37.73 3.16
CA ALA A 409 -4.37 37.25 3.33
C ALA A 409 -3.69 37.94 4.50
N ARG A 410 -2.67 37.28 5.06
CA ARG A 410 -1.66 37.99 5.87
C ARG A 410 -0.57 38.53 4.95
N GLN A 411 -0.03 39.70 5.30
CA GLN A 411 1.15 40.24 4.62
C GLN A 411 2.37 39.43 5.05
N LEU A 412 2.72 38.43 4.26
CA LEU A 412 3.85 37.54 4.50
C LEU A 412 4.91 37.76 3.42
N GLU A 413 6.18 37.72 3.81
CA GLU A 413 7.29 37.70 2.86
C GLU A 413 7.38 36.32 2.17
N ARG A 414 8.06 36.24 1.02
CA ARG A 414 8.36 34.95 0.37
C ARG A 414 9.01 33.99 1.36
N ASP A 415 8.66 32.71 1.27
CA ASP A 415 9.15 31.62 2.14
C ASP A 415 8.78 31.76 3.63
N SER A 416 7.85 32.65 3.96
CA SER A 416 7.32 32.78 5.31
C SER A 416 6.57 31.51 5.74
N PRO A 417 6.85 30.98 6.94
CA PRO A 417 6.08 29.85 7.46
C PRO A 417 4.65 30.31 7.76
N GLY A 418 3.68 29.82 7.01
CA GLY A 418 2.26 30.08 7.28
C GLY A 418 1.41 30.49 6.10
N VAL A 419 1.98 30.65 4.89
CA VAL A 419 1.23 30.96 3.66
C VAL A 419 0.02 30.04 3.48
N LEU A 420 0.17 28.73 3.71
CA LEU A 420 -0.93 27.76 3.63
C LEU A 420 -1.47 27.27 4.96
N ARG A 421 -1.20 28.00 6.05
CA ARG A 421 -1.98 27.84 7.30
C ARG A 421 -3.22 28.74 7.32
N ASP A 422 -3.27 29.70 6.42
CA ASP A 422 -4.36 30.66 6.26
C ASP A 422 -5.32 30.13 5.20
N GLU A 423 -5.36 30.76 4.04
CA GLU A 423 -6.05 30.30 2.84
C GLU A 423 -5.14 30.48 1.62
N GLY A 424 -5.41 29.74 0.55
CA GLY A 424 -4.63 29.81 -0.67
C GLY A 424 -4.54 28.50 -1.43
N ILE A 425 -3.56 28.42 -2.33
CA ILE A 425 -3.36 27.32 -3.25
C ILE A 425 -2.07 26.57 -2.93
N ARG A 426 -2.15 25.23 -2.94
CA ARG A 426 -0.97 24.35 -2.94
C ARG A 426 -0.86 23.63 -4.28
N ILE A 427 0.33 23.65 -4.85
CA ILE A 427 0.69 22.89 -6.04
C ILE A 427 1.79 21.92 -5.64
N MET A 428 1.60 20.63 -5.91
CA MET A 428 2.61 19.59 -5.72
C MET A 428 2.91 18.91 -7.05
N ILE A 429 4.18 18.82 -7.42
CA ILE A 429 4.62 18.28 -8.72
C ILE A 429 5.64 17.17 -8.47
N ASP A 430 5.30 15.95 -8.87
CA ASP A 430 6.20 14.79 -8.92
C ASP A 430 6.51 14.51 -10.40
N ASP A 431 7.73 14.86 -10.82
CA ASP A 431 8.18 14.89 -12.21
C ASP A 431 8.70 13.53 -12.72
N GLY A 432 8.87 12.53 -11.85
CA GLY A 432 9.26 11.17 -12.24
C GLY A 432 8.23 10.09 -11.87
N GLY A 433 7.30 10.40 -10.97
CA GLY A 433 6.27 9.47 -10.50
C GLY A 433 6.79 8.41 -9.52
N GLU A 434 7.99 8.58 -8.97
CA GLU A 434 8.62 7.64 -8.04
C GLU A 434 8.20 7.82 -6.58
N GLU A 435 7.46 8.90 -6.25
CA GLU A 435 6.97 9.21 -4.90
C GLU A 435 8.06 9.56 -3.87
N VAL A 436 9.33 9.62 -4.28
CA VAL A 436 10.48 9.92 -3.41
C VAL A 436 10.68 11.42 -3.27
N LEU A 437 10.78 12.14 -4.38
CA LEU A 437 11.02 13.59 -4.40
C LEU A 437 9.91 14.27 -5.18
N PHE A 438 9.40 15.38 -4.64
CA PHE A 438 8.42 16.20 -5.34
C PHE A 438 8.50 17.65 -4.87
N TYR A 439 8.07 18.55 -5.72
CA TYR A 439 8.12 19.99 -5.49
C TYR A 439 6.78 20.45 -4.91
N GLU A 440 6.82 21.34 -3.92
CA GLU A 440 5.66 22.00 -3.33
C GLU A 440 5.77 23.51 -3.56
N VAL A 441 4.69 24.12 -4.03
CA VAL A 441 4.56 25.57 -4.20
C VAL A 441 3.25 26.01 -3.54
N ASP A 442 3.37 26.87 -2.54
CA ASP A 442 2.25 27.45 -1.81
C ASP A 442 2.07 28.91 -2.20
N LEU A 443 0.84 29.34 -2.46
CA LEU A 443 0.49 30.69 -2.90
C LEU A 443 -0.69 31.24 -2.09
N SER A 444 -0.53 32.42 -1.50
CA SER A 444 -1.64 33.16 -0.88
C SER A 444 -2.37 34.05 -1.89
N PRO A 445 -3.60 34.51 -1.59
CA PRO A 445 -4.31 35.50 -2.40
C PRO A 445 -3.55 36.83 -2.56
N ALA A 446 -2.64 37.17 -1.63
CA ALA A 446 -1.75 38.33 -1.74
C ALA A 446 -0.49 38.06 -2.61
N ASN A 447 -0.47 36.97 -3.38
CA ASN A 447 0.66 36.51 -4.18
C ASN A 447 1.95 36.26 -3.34
N GLY A 448 1.79 35.90 -2.07
CA GLY A 448 2.89 35.42 -1.24
C GLY A 448 3.21 33.98 -1.61
N LEU A 449 4.46 33.70 -1.98
CA LEU A 449 4.90 32.38 -2.48
C LEU A 449 5.85 31.71 -1.48
N VAL A 450 5.70 30.39 -1.33
CA VAL A 450 6.70 29.52 -0.69
C VAL A 450 6.99 28.37 -1.63
N ASP A 451 8.26 28.05 -1.83
CA ASP A 451 8.66 26.84 -2.54
C ASP A 451 9.45 25.89 -1.64
N MET A 452 9.24 24.59 -1.84
CA MET A 452 9.83 23.54 -1.00
C MET A 452 10.07 22.28 -1.82
N LEU A 453 11.14 21.58 -1.50
CA LEU A 453 11.36 20.22 -1.97
C LEU A 453 10.93 19.22 -0.89
N GLN A 454 10.03 18.32 -1.21
CA GLN A 454 9.57 17.25 -0.32
C GLN A 454 10.34 15.96 -0.61
N LEU A 455 10.78 15.27 0.43
CA LEU A 455 11.43 13.97 0.38
C LEU A 455 10.65 12.96 1.22
N VAL A 456 10.28 11.83 0.62
CA VAL A 456 9.76 10.65 1.34
C VAL A 456 10.90 9.64 1.43
N ALA A 457 11.45 9.47 2.63
CA ALA A 457 12.73 8.76 2.81
C ALA A 457 12.70 7.27 2.43
N SER A 458 11.53 6.64 2.55
CA SER A 458 11.31 5.21 2.32
C SER A 458 10.21 4.98 1.28
N ALA A 459 10.06 5.90 0.33
CA ALA A 459 9.17 5.71 -0.79
C ALA A 459 9.54 4.46 -1.62
N PRO A 460 8.57 3.89 -2.35
CA PRO A 460 7.20 4.38 -2.45
C PRO A 460 6.38 4.04 -1.19
N ILE A 461 5.38 4.87 -0.91
CA ILE A 461 4.72 4.92 0.41
C ILE A 461 4.04 3.58 0.74
N ASP A 462 3.81 2.72 -0.25
CA ASP A 462 3.15 1.41 -0.14
C ASP A 462 4.06 0.35 0.51
N PHE A 463 5.37 0.59 0.56
CA PHE A 463 6.33 -0.20 1.34
C PHE A 463 6.46 0.31 2.79
N GLU A 464 6.20 1.61 3.01
CA GLU A 464 6.26 2.21 4.34
C GLU A 464 5.27 3.37 4.43
N PRO A 465 3.99 3.09 4.77
CA PRO A 465 2.94 4.10 4.89
C PRO A 465 3.26 5.21 5.91
N TRP A 466 4.17 4.90 6.83
CA TRP A 466 4.63 5.74 7.91
C TRP A 466 5.95 6.44 7.59
N SER A 467 6.41 6.37 6.33
CA SER A 467 7.69 6.95 5.94
C SER A 467 7.70 8.45 6.28
N PRO A 468 8.72 8.93 6.99
CA PRO A 468 8.79 10.34 7.34
C PRO A 468 8.94 11.18 6.07
N THR A 469 8.04 12.14 5.92
CA THR A 469 8.15 13.18 4.90
C THR A 469 8.99 14.34 5.42
N LEU A 470 10.05 14.67 4.71
CA LEU A 470 10.98 15.76 5.04
C LEU A 470 10.81 16.90 4.04
N GLY A 471 10.32 18.04 4.52
CA GLY A 471 10.22 19.26 3.74
C GLY A 471 11.50 20.09 3.83
N TRP A 472 12.24 20.19 2.71
CA TRP A 472 13.43 21.01 2.57
C TRP A 472 13.03 22.44 2.17
N ARG A 473 12.82 23.31 3.17
CA ARG A 473 12.46 24.74 3.00
C ARG A 473 13.58 25.66 2.51
N HIS A 474 14.83 25.18 2.44
CA HIS A 474 15.94 25.96 1.89
C HIS A 474 16.11 25.71 0.38
N PHE A 475 15.19 24.96 -0.20
CA PHE A 475 15.04 24.88 -1.64
C PHE A 475 14.51 26.24 -2.05
N ASP A 476 15.12 26.83 -3.08
CA ASP A 476 14.75 28.14 -3.57
C ASP A 476 14.70 28.08 -5.10
N ALA A 477 13.50 28.28 -5.63
CA ALA A 477 13.18 28.32 -7.04
C ALA A 477 12.78 29.76 -7.44
N PRO A 478 13.73 30.71 -7.46
CA PRO A 478 13.44 32.12 -7.74
C PRO A 478 12.97 32.36 -9.18
N GLN A 479 13.12 31.37 -10.05
CA GLN A 479 12.65 31.44 -11.44
C GLN A 479 11.14 31.22 -11.58
N ILE A 480 10.47 30.71 -10.53
CA ILE A 480 9.00 30.62 -10.51
C ILE A 480 8.43 32.04 -10.45
N THR A 481 7.55 32.34 -11.39
CA THR A 481 6.81 33.61 -11.44
C THR A 481 5.34 33.34 -11.28
N SER A 482 4.67 34.12 -10.43
CA SER A 482 3.23 34.02 -10.19
C SER A 482 2.56 35.39 -10.13
N ALA A 483 1.27 35.40 -10.41
CA ALA A 483 0.41 36.56 -10.24
C ALA A 483 -0.98 36.10 -9.76
N VAL A 484 -1.64 36.97 -8.97
CA VAL A 484 -2.98 36.73 -8.44
C VAL A 484 -3.84 37.95 -8.75
N HIS A 485 -5.01 37.70 -9.33
CA HIS A 485 -6.05 38.70 -9.52
C HIS A 485 -7.26 38.38 -8.63
N VAL A 486 -7.64 39.30 -7.75
CA VAL A 486 -8.81 39.16 -6.87
C VAL A 486 -10.00 39.92 -7.47
N GLU A 487 -11.10 39.21 -7.68
CA GLU A 487 -12.38 39.77 -8.13
C GLU A 487 -13.21 40.22 -6.92
N GLY A 488 -12.84 41.37 -6.35
CA GLY A 488 -13.47 41.91 -5.16
C GLY A 488 -12.49 42.73 -4.32
N SER A 489 -12.63 42.61 -3.00
CA SER A 489 -11.74 43.13 -1.99
C SER A 489 -10.79 42.05 -1.48
N LEU A 490 -9.47 42.27 -1.61
CA LEU A 490 -8.49 41.51 -0.85
C LEU A 490 -8.32 42.15 0.54
N GLU A 491 -8.79 41.48 1.60
CA GLU A 491 -8.58 41.96 2.97
C GLU A 491 -7.22 41.51 3.53
N MET A 492 -6.36 42.48 3.86
CA MET A 492 -5.12 42.19 4.58
C MET A 492 -5.37 42.16 6.09
N VAL A 493 -5.30 40.98 6.70
CA VAL A 493 -5.57 40.79 8.13
C VAL A 493 -4.34 40.33 8.89
N SER A 494 -4.41 40.42 10.23
CA SER A 494 -3.36 39.91 11.12
C SER A 494 -3.59 38.44 11.51
N SER A 495 -4.84 37.97 11.43
CA SER A 495 -5.24 36.59 11.79
C SER A 495 -6.62 36.25 11.19
N PRO A 496 -6.96 34.95 11.04
CA PRO A 496 -8.27 34.49 10.59
C PRO A 496 -9.43 34.80 11.57
N GLN A 497 -9.13 35.35 12.74
CA GLN A 497 -10.14 35.70 13.76
C GLN A 497 -10.65 37.14 13.60
N VAL A 498 -10.05 37.93 12.71
CA VAL A 498 -10.51 39.29 12.39
C VAL A 498 -11.80 39.19 11.58
N PRO A 499 -12.88 39.86 12.00
CA PRO A 499 -14.15 39.73 11.31
C PRO A 499 -14.14 40.37 9.93
N ILE A 500 -14.98 39.83 9.04
CA ILE A 500 -15.19 40.34 7.69
C ILE A 500 -15.82 41.73 7.76
N VAL A 501 -15.26 42.69 7.02
CA VAL A 501 -15.77 44.08 6.99
C VAL A 501 -16.12 44.56 5.58
N SER A 502 -15.72 43.82 4.55
CA SER A 502 -16.01 44.12 3.15
C SER A 502 -17.33 43.51 2.66
N ALA A 503 -17.69 43.85 1.43
CA ALA A 503 -18.77 43.17 0.72
C ALA A 503 -18.25 41.82 0.18
N PRO A 504 -19.13 40.82 -0.05
CA PRO A 504 -18.71 39.52 -0.55
C PRO A 504 -17.96 39.60 -1.88
N ASP A 505 -16.88 38.83 -1.97
CA ASP A 505 -16.04 38.70 -3.16
C ASP A 505 -16.65 37.71 -4.16
N SER A 506 -16.11 37.70 -5.39
CA SER A 506 -16.41 36.64 -6.37
C SER A 506 -15.34 35.53 -6.36
N GLY A 507 -14.13 35.86 -5.91
CA GLY A 507 -13.00 34.96 -5.75
C GLY A 507 -11.72 35.53 -6.34
N TYR A 508 -10.83 34.65 -6.80
CA TYR A 508 -9.55 35.06 -7.37
C TYR A 508 -9.04 34.08 -8.43
N THR A 509 -8.19 34.58 -9.32
CA THR A 509 -7.46 33.79 -10.31
C THR A 509 -5.97 33.84 -10.02
N VAL A 510 -5.32 32.69 -10.07
CA VAL A 510 -3.88 32.52 -9.90
C VAL A 510 -3.29 32.08 -11.22
N GLU A 511 -2.17 32.67 -11.61
CA GLU A 511 -1.32 32.17 -12.69
C GLU A 511 0.08 31.89 -12.17
N VAL A 512 0.65 30.76 -12.59
CA VAL A 512 1.99 30.31 -12.19
C VAL A 512 2.73 29.81 -13.42
N ARG A 513 3.95 30.30 -13.61
CA ARG A 513 4.92 29.77 -14.57
C ARG A 513 6.06 29.11 -13.81
N VAL A 514 6.29 27.84 -14.08
CA VAL A 514 7.36 27.02 -13.52
C VAL A 514 8.35 26.68 -14.64
N PRO A 515 9.49 27.39 -14.76
CA PRO A 515 10.48 27.09 -15.79
C PRO A 515 11.10 25.72 -15.61
N TRP A 516 11.46 25.06 -16.72
CA TRP A 516 12.07 23.72 -16.65
C TRP A 516 13.38 23.66 -15.86
N SER A 517 14.07 24.81 -15.67
CA SER A 517 15.26 24.88 -14.84
C SER A 517 15.01 24.56 -13.37
N VAL A 518 13.78 24.75 -12.88
CA VAL A 518 13.39 24.44 -11.49
C VAL A 518 13.52 22.95 -11.19
N PHE A 519 13.21 22.09 -12.17
CA PHE A 519 13.29 20.63 -11.99
C PHE A 519 14.72 20.07 -12.15
N ARG A 520 15.69 20.88 -12.59
CA ARG A 520 17.09 20.43 -12.80
C ARG A 520 17.92 20.33 -11.53
N THR A 521 17.39 20.81 -10.41
CA THR A 521 18.09 20.86 -9.11
C THR A 521 18.06 19.54 -8.35
N SER A 522 17.24 18.55 -8.74
CA SER A 522 17.26 17.22 -8.15
C SER A 522 18.42 16.38 -8.72
N SER A 523 19.65 16.66 -8.28
CA SER A 523 20.81 15.80 -8.54
C SER A 523 20.81 14.51 -7.68
N SER A 524 19.64 14.07 -7.21
CA SER A 524 19.53 12.84 -6.42
C SER A 524 19.65 11.63 -7.36
N PRO A 525 20.54 10.66 -7.07
CA PRO A 525 20.67 9.45 -7.86
C PRO A 525 19.53 8.48 -7.50
N SER A 526 18.28 8.87 -7.77
CA SER A 526 17.28 7.87 -8.11
C SER A 526 17.67 7.37 -9.50
N SER A 527 17.61 6.07 -9.73
CA SER A 527 18.06 5.46 -10.99
C SER A 527 17.24 5.90 -12.22
N ASN A 528 16.25 6.79 -12.05
CA ASN A 528 15.44 7.37 -13.12
C ASN A 528 15.36 8.92 -13.13
N SER A 529 15.55 9.65 -12.02
CA SER A 529 15.49 11.13 -12.04
C SER A 529 16.75 11.79 -12.62
N ALA A 530 17.85 11.05 -12.79
CA ALA A 530 19.01 11.49 -13.58
C ALA A 530 18.78 11.53 -15.11
N HIS A 531 17.58 11.15 -15.59
CA HIS A 531 17.30 10.94 -17.02
C HIS A 531 16.02 11.59 -17.58
N ILE A 532 15.28 12.40 -16.81
CA ILE A 532 14.13 13.13 -17.38
C ILE A 532 14.66 14.17 -18.39
N ALA A 533 14.30 14.00 -19.66
CA ALA A 533 14.54 15.03 -20.65
C ALA A 533 13.62 16.21 -20.32
N LEU A 534 14.20 17.40 -20.14
CA LEU A 534 13.47 18.65 -19.89
C LEU A 534 13.66 19.59 -21.09
N PRO A 535 12.58 20.05 -21.75
CA PRO A 535 11.17 19.76 -21.48
C PRO A 535 10.80 18.27 -21.65
N PRO A 536 9.73 17.79 -20.98
CA PRO A 536 9.21 16.44 -21.16
C PRO A 536 8.93 16.11 -22.61
N LYS A 537 9.11 14.84 -22.99
CA LYS A 537 8.72 14.36 -24.31
C LYS A 537 7.21 14.17 -24.36
N PRO A 538 6.60 14.29 -25.55
CA PRO A 538 5.22 13.88 -25.72
C PRO A 538 4.99 12.45 -25.21
N SER A 539 3.87 12.24 -24.54
CA SER A 539 3.48 11.02 -23.81
C SER A 539 4.23 10.73 -22.50
N ASP A 540 5.20 11.55 -22.11
CA ASP A 540 5.69 11.53 -20.73
C ASP A 540 4.53 11.92 -19.80
N ARG A 541 4.52 11.36 -18.58
CA ARG A 541 3.49 11.67 -17.58
C ARG A 541 4.12 12.04 -16.26
N TRP A 542 3.57 13.08 -15.66
CA TRP A 542 3.94 13.55 -14.32
C TRP A 542 2.73 13.45 -13.40
N ARG A 543 2.99 13.54 -12.11
CA ARG A 543 1.97 13.56 -11.06
C ARG A 543 1.80 14.96 -10.51
N LEU A 544 0.55 15.41 -10.41
CA LEU A 544 0.18 16.76 -10.02
C LEU A 544 -0.90 16.73 -8.93
N GLY A 545 -0.55 17.24 -7.75
CA GLY A 545 -1.47 17.55 -6.67
C GLY A 545 -1.84 19.03 -6.70
N LEU A 546 -3.14 19.34 -6.76
CA LEU A 546 -3.63 20.72 -6.70
C LEU A 546 -4.62 20.82 -5.57
N TYR A 547 -4.42 21.79 -4.68
CA TYR A 547 -5.24 21.97 -3.49
C TYR A 547 -5.60 23.43 -3.30
N ARG A 548 -6.78 23.65 -2.73
CA ARG A 548 -7.20 24.94 -2.17
C ARG A 548 -7.50 24.73 -0.70
N LEU A 549 -6.87 25.52 0.16
CA LEU A 549 -7.29 25.65 1.55
C LEU A 549 -8.14 26.91 1.67
N GLU A 550 -9.31 26.76 2.28
CA GLU A 550 -10.19 27.85 2.67
C GLU A 550 -10.33 27.87 4.20
N THR A 551 -10.11 29.03 4.80
CA THR A 551 -10.24 29.25 6.25
C THR A 551 -11.25 30.36 6.52
N PRO A 552 -12.46 30.03 7.00
CA PRO A 552 -13.52 31.01 7.16
C PRO A 552 -13.22 31.99 8.29
N ARG A 553 -13.46 33.28 8.03
CA ARG A 553 -13.42 34.35 9.05
C ARG A 553 -14.80 34.61 9.66
N PRO A 554 -14.86 35.11 10.90
CA PRO A 554 -16.16 35.38 11.53
C PRO A 554 -16.84 36.59 10.91
N SER A 555 -18.17 36.56 10.78
CA SER A 555 -18.94 37.71 10.26
C SER A 555 -19.06 38.86 11.26
N THR A 556 -18.75 38.62 12.54
CA THR A 556 -18.83 39.58 13.64
C THR A 556 -17.70 39.36 14.63
N GLU A 557 -17.39 40.35 15.46
CA GLU A 557 -16.39 40.19 16.52
C GLU A 557 -16.66 38.95 17.40
N LEU A 558 -15.60 38.20 17.67
CA LEU A 558 -15.68 37.01 18.52
C LEU A 558 -15.92 37.41 19.98
N ALA A 559 -16.84 36.71 20.64
CA ALA A 559 -17.08 36.92 22.07
C ALA A 559 -15.83 36.58 22.89
N GLN A 560 -15.51 37.41 23.88
CA GLN A 560 -14.36 37.16 24.77
C GLN A 560 -14.49 35.83 25.53
N SER A 561 -15.72 35.47 25.92
CA SER A 561 -16.04 34.17 26.52
C SER A 561 -17.43 33.72 26.11
N VAL A 562 -17.59 32.41 25.94
CA VAL A 562 -18.81 31.72 25.51
C VAL A 562 -19.14 30.65 26.55
N SER A 563 -20.42 30.48 26.89
CA SER A 563 -20.82 29.42 27.83
C SER A 563 -20.65 28.04 27.18
N VAL A 564 -20.47 26.98 27.97
CA VAL A 564 -20.41 25.61 27.43
C VAL A 564 -21.65 25.26 26.61
N GLU A 565 -22.83 25.69 27.04
CA GLU A 565 -24.09 25.44 26.32
C GLU A 565 -24.11 26.14 24.95
N ASP A 566 -23.72 27.41 24.90
CA ASP A 566 -23.63 28.16 23.64
C ASP A 566 -22.55 27.56 22.72
N ALA A 567 -21.41 27.13 23.27
CA ALA A 567 -20.33 26.51 22.50
C ALA A 567 -20.75 25.15 21.91
N GLN A 568 -21.47 24.32 22.68
CA GLN A 568 -22.07 23.08 22.20
C GLN A 568 -23.05 23.34 21.06
N MET A 569 -23.89 24.39 21.21
CA MET A 569 -24.84 24.79 20.18
C MET A 569 -24.15 25.27 18.90
N GLN A 570 -23.14 26.14 19.01
CA GLN A 570 -22.39 26.66 17.86
C GLN A 570 -21.63 25.56 17.10
N LEU A 571 -21.12 24.55 17.82
CA LEU A 571 -20.37 23.44 17.23
C LEU A 571 -21.25 22.27 16.79
N GLY A 572 -22.54 22.28 17.11
CA GLY A 572 -23.46 21.16 16.87
C GLY A 572 -23.07 19.88 17.61
N VAL A 573 -22.44 19.99 18.78
CA VAL A 573 -21.91 18.86 19.57
C VAL A 573 -22.85 18.54 20.71
N SER A 574 -23.21 17.27 20.90
CA SER A 574 -24.07 16.87 22.02
C SER A 574 -23.35 16.96 23.37
N THR A 575 -24.10 17.10 24.46
CA THR A 575 -23.55 17.11 25.82
C THR A 575 -22.75 15.84 26.15
N SER A 576 -23.08 14.69 25.53
CA SER A 576 -22.35 13.43 25.72
C SER A 576 -21.01 13.38 24.97
N GLN A 577 -20.88 14.08 23.84
CA GLN A 577 -19.66 14.14 23.04
C GLN A 577 -18.68 15.23 23.54
N TRP A 578 -19.18 16.19 24.30
CA TRP A 578 -18.42 17.35 24.76
C TRP A 578 -17.16 17.02 25.58
N PRO A 579 -17.17 16.09 26.56
CA PRO A 579 -15.98 15.79 27.35
C PRO A 579 -14.82 15.26 26.50
N ALA A 580 -15.12 14.41 25.51
CA ALA A 580 -14.12 13.87 24.59
C ALA A 580 -13.49 14.97 23.73
N LEU A 581 -14.29 15.92 23.23
CA LEU A 581 -13.78 17.06 22.47
C LEU A 581 -12.89 17.97 23.33
N MET A 582 -13.29 18.23 24.58
CA MET A 582 -12.47 19.02 25.50
C MET A 582 -11.11 18.37 25.76
N GLU A 583 -11.08 17.05 25.96
CA GLU A 583 -9.85 16.29 26.14
C GLU A 583 -8.99 16.31 24.88
N GLU A 584 -9.58 16.05 23.71
CA GLU A 584 -8.89 16.07 22.41
C GLU A 584 -8.25 17.44 22.08
N ARG A 585 -8.89 18.53 22.52
CA ARG A 585 -8.44 19.90 22.26
C ARG A 585 -7.66 20.54 23.40
N ASP A 586 -7.51 19.83 24.52
CA ASP A 586 -6.91 20.34 25.75
C ASP A 586 -7.55 21.68 26.20
N TRP A 587 -8.89 21.74 26.15
CA TRP A 587 -9.65 22.93 26.55
C TRP A 587 -9.99 22.91 28.03
N THR A 588 -9.91 24.07 28.66
CA THR A 588 -10.25 24.26 30.07
C THR A 588 -11.35 25.30 30.22
N VAL A 589 -12.35 24.98 31.04
CA VAL A 589 -13.43 25.91 31.41
C VAL A 589 -13.02 26.75 32.62
N ASP A 590 -13.40 28.01 32.64
CA ASP A 590 -13.23 28.86 33.82
C ASP A 590 -14.19 28.48 34.95
N ALA A 591 -14.05 29.15 36.11
CA ALA A 591 -14.89 28.90 37.28
C ALA A 591 -16.38 29.20 37.06
N GLN A 592 -16.73 29.88 35.96
CA GLN A 592 -18.08 30.21 35.54
C GLN A 592 -18.59 29.28 34.44
N GLY A 593 -17.82 28.26 34.05
CA GLY A 593 -18.19 27.31 33.00
C GLY A 593 -18.14 27.91 31.60
N ARG A 594 -17.18 28.80 31.33
CA ARG A 594 -17.03 29.48 30.04
C ARG A 594 -15.66 29.20 29.41
N LEU A 595 -15.60 29.38 28.09
CA LEU A 595 -14.42 29.18 27.25
C LEU A 595 -14.17 30.44 26.41
N PRO A 596 -12.92 30.77 26.03
CA PRO A 596 -12.65 31.80 25.04
C PRO A 596 -13.41 31.57 23.73
N GLY A 597 -14.12 32.58 23.22
CA GLY A 597 -14.85 32.45 21.95
C GLY A 597 -13.94 32.20 20.74
N SER A 598 -12.67 32.61 20.82
CA SER A 598 -11.65 32.30 19.82
C SER A 598 -11.32 30.81 19.73
N GLN A 599 -11.42 30.06 20.83
CA GLN A 599 -11.25 28.60 20.81
C GLN A 599 -12.42 27.92 20.09
N VAL A 600 -13.65 28.34 20.42
CA VAL A 600 -14.86 27.85 19.78
C VAL A 600 -14.83 28.14 18.27
N TRP A 601 -14.47 29.37 17.89
CA TRP A 601 -14.32 29.72 16.47
C TRP A 601 -13.18 28.94 15.79
N GLY A 602 -12.05 28.75 16.45
CA GLY A 602 -10.95 27.96 15.91
C GLY A 602 -11.38 26.52 15.57
N GLU A 603 -12.26 25.91 16.38
CA GLU A 603 -12.84 24.60 16.08
C GLU A 603 -13.86 24.65 14.94
N ILE A 604 -14.65 25.72 14.81
CA ILE A 604 -15.52 25.94 13.65
C ILE A 604 -14.68 26.05 12.38
N ALA A 605 -13.65 26.88 12.37
CA ALA A 605 -12.73 27.05 11.25
C ALA A 605 -11.99 25.74 10.93
N ARG A 606 -11.66 24.92 11.91
CA ARG A 606 -11.06 23.59 11.67
C ARG A 606 -12.07 22.59 11.06
N ARG A 607 -13.34 22.64 11.46
CA ARG A 607 -14.39 21.72 11.00
C ARG A 607 -14.97 22.10 9.64
N CYS A 608 -15.11 23.40 9.40
CA CYS A 608 -15.71 23.96 8.19
C CYS A 608 -14.69 24.59 7.25
N GLY A 609 -13.42 24.73 7.66
CA GLY A 609 -12.31 25.02 6.76
C GLY A 609 -12.21 23.93 5.70
N ARG A 610 -12.11 24.35 4.44
CA ARG A 610 -12.31 23.46 3.29
C ARG A 610 -10.97 23.24 2.64
N LEU A 611 -10.48 22.01 2.73
CA LEU A 611 -9.37 21.57 1.91
C LEU A 611 -9.96 20.87 0.69
N GLN A 612 -9.92 21.56 -0.45
CA GLN A 612 -10.36 21.01 -1.72
C GLN A 612 -9.16 20.54 -2.52
N SER A 613 -9.35 19.54 -3.38
CA SER A 613 -8.30 19.06 -4.28
C SER A 613 -8.82 18.60 -5.64
N TRP A 614 -7.96 18.70 -6.65
CA TRP A 614 -8.25 18.09 -7.96
C TRP A 614 -8.26 16.56 -7.86
N SER A 615 -7.27 16.00 -7.16
CA SER A 615 -7.16 14.58 -6.83
C SER A 615 -7.04 14.44 -5.31
N PRO A 616 -8.05 13.85 -4.63
CA PRO A 616 -8.04 13.67 -3.19
C PRO A 616 -6.90 12.79 -2.69
N THR A 617 -6.20 13.26 -1.66
CA THR A 617 -5.15 12.50 -0.95
C THR A 617 -5.54 12.09 0.47
N PHE A 618 -6.77 12.43 0.88
CA PHE A 618 -7.35 12.07 2.17
C PHE A 618 -6.65 12.73 3.36
N LEU A 619 -6.02 11.95 4.24
CA LEU A 619 -5.48 12.43 5.53
C LEU A 619 -4.16 13.19 5.40
N ASP A 620 -3.30 12.83 4.44
CA ASP A 620 -2.02 13.51 4.22
C ASP A 620 -1.94 14.05 2.78
N LEU A 621 -1.57 15.31 2.65
CA LEU A 621 -1.34 15.95 1.36
C LEU A 621 -0.10 15.41 0.64
N ARG A 622 0.88 14.90 1.39
CA ARG A 622 2.16 14.42 0.86
C ARG A 622 2.08 12.94 0.47
N ARG A 623 1.09 12.61 -0.36
CA ARG A 623 0.89 11.26 -0.92
C ARG A 623 0.93 11.30 -2.45
N PRO A 624 2.14 11.32 -3.06
CA PRO A 624 2.25 11.47 -4.51
C PRO A 624 1.58 10.36 -5.31
N SER A 625 1.39 9.17 -4.73
CA SER A 625 0.59 8.08 -5.30
C SER A 625 -0.87 8.44 -5.62
N HIS A 626 -1.43 9.44 -4.92
CA HIS A 626 -2.80 9.93 -5.11
C HIS A 626 -2.87 11.23 -5.93
N PHE A 627 -1.75 11.78 -6.37
CA PHE A 627 -1.77 12.93 -7.26
C PHE A 627 -2.41 12.54 -8.59
N GLY A 628 -3.09 13.49 -9.23
CA GLY A 628 -3.63 13.26 -10.56
C GLY A 628 -2.49 13.16 -11.57
N VAL A 629 -2.76 12.54 -12.71
CA VAL A 629 -1.75 12.33 -13.75
C VAL A 629 -1.92 13.37 -14.85
N ILE A 630 -0.84 14.04 -15.22
CA ILE A 630 -0.78 14.91 -16.37
C ILE A 630 0.09 14.26 -17.46
N GLU A 631 -0.43 14.14 -18.67
CA GLU A 631 0.30 13.57 -19.83
C GLU A 631 0.57 14.67 -20.86
N PHE A 632 1.83 14.80 -21.28
CA PHE A 632 2.25 15.87 -22.20
C PHE A 632 1.86 15.53 -23.64
N SER A 633 1.02 16.37 -24.25
CA SER A 633 0.57 16.20 -25.64
C SER A 633 1.64 16.70 -26.63
N PRO A 634 1.82 16.06 -27.80
CA PRO A 634 2.76 16.56 -28.81
C PRO A 634 2.36 17.94 -29.35
N PRO A 635 3.33 18.78 -29.74
CA PRO A 635 3.04 20.02 -30.46
C PRO A 635 2.20 19.73 -31.71
N PRO A 636 1.22 20.59 -32.05
CA PRO A 636 0.39 20.38 -33.23
C PRO A 636 1.29 20.16 -34.44
N SER A 637 1.05 19.07 -35.16
CA SER A 637 1.76 18.79 -36.41
C SER A 637 1.42 19.91 -37.39
N LEU A 638 2.44 20.64 -37.83
CA LEU A 638 2.33 21.57 -38.94
C LEU A 638 1.99 20.76 -40.19
N HIS A 639 0.71 20.72 -40.54
CA HIS A 639 0.22 20.17 -41.81
C HIS A 639 0.32 21.20 -42.93
#